data_AF-A0A7S4JW58-F1
#
_entry.id   AF-A0A7S4JW58-F1
#
_cell.length_a   1.000
_cell.length_b   1.000
_cell.length_c   1.000
_cell.angle_alpha   90.00
_cell.angle_beta   90.00
_cell.angle_gamma   90.00
#
_symmetry.space_group_name_H-M   'P 1'
#
loop_
_entity.id
_entity.type
_entity.pdbx_description
1 polymer ?
#
loop_
_entity_poly.entity_id
_entity_poly.type
_entity_poly.pdbx_seq_one_letter_code
_entity_poly.pdbx_strand_id
1 'polypeptide(L)'
;MPVNFSWAMFSLFAWLVPHVSIEVGQYRRSLSFWLGVNFREGKRVVSKHALIAIVSALLVIIGTAIGVALTTKELDPNMINIIEGMSLFLAAVVTLILSLKSPKWIGVYYSRKRAAPQPLFQCTKVLAFNVRWSIWRLFCRVYFSLLPFYCSANAAKITVSMIAGLAFGFLMDYIIYLGRRKRETSPSIMWAMGMAFFLVIWSCALFQKGTRFIDTVWGRNEWKGSKNVLLGVISAILWFFMSLFVHCYLWLRTKRMVEEVGLGNGVLKGYLAPAHTRKGERLATSLFKEMLVSYRKRRSQESTPGKMMLKQTPALATVKEHGEEGSDGEKADDLEDANEDFGDAREDGFDTEQKEQPELFDVITDDDDELAKTADSAGLGIVAVSLNVIRSTNDSGRAKACNSTNNGTDGVNACISTNDDGGGVHLSNKTFASTPSKLSSIHEEAEEDNSEPPTACSLIGKKCCGCKQNEWKERSLTEKTIVIIEWILWVGIAAGFTFFTIINIGAQAQVASVNRWYPIAEAAIYTDMDLGAVCAINEAAFRPNSIITTFSSKEDANAAGFKVLHCGACGACSTWHNLRLEWWTRNYLAAESARCAKKSLLGGRNAVYECLMKEPIQFDAACSECWTDDIICTKNNCAFIYLQSQLINKVGKFDVAPGEITSATCEEAHCEMDPAPGVQGFVNCSGATRRRMSITSTIKRPPEQQCNIGQVNWTDFFGPCCDSVDNFYPAMANVRADEMR
;
A
#
# COMPACT_ATOMS: atom_id res chain seq x y z
N MET A 1 16.04 -20.02 16.49
CA MET A 1 15.33 -19.51 17.69
C MET A 1 14.25 -18.54 17.24
N PRO A 2 12.98 -18.71 17.66
CA PRO A 2 11.95 -17.72 17.37
C PRO A 2 12.32 -16.44 18.12
N VAL A 3 12.76 -15.43 17.38
CA VAL A 3 13.04 -14.13 17.98
C VAL A 3 11.66 -13.53 18.27
N ASN A 4 11.22 -13.65 19.53
CA ASN A 4 9.97 -13.08 20.05
C ASN A 4 10.03 -11.54 20.14
N PHE A 5 10.68 -10.88 19.17
CA PHE A 5 11.01 -9.47 19.20
C PHE A 5 10.92 -8.83 17.81
N SER A 6 10.07 -7.81 17.67
CA SER A 6 10.02 -6.90 16.52
C SER A 6 10.89 -5.66 16.75
N TRP A 7 11.89 -5.45 15.90
CA TRP A 7 12.77 -4.28 15.95
C TRP A 7 12.11 -2.98 15.53
N ALA A 8 11.12 -3.03 14.61
CA ALA A 8 10.32 -1.86 14.24
C ALA A 8 9.53 -1.32 15.43
N MET A 9 8.79 -2.20 16.10
CA MET A 9 7.99 -1.84 17.28
C MET A 9 8.88 -1.22 18.35
N PHE A 10 9.97 -1.91 18.70
CA PHE A 10 10.96 -1.40 19.64
C PHE A 10 11.44 0.02 19.27
N SER A 11 11.87 0.21 18.02
CA SER A 11 12.46 1.49 17.56
C SER A 11 11.45 2.62 17.52
N LEU A 12 10.20 2.34 17.11
CA LEU A 12 9.12 3.31 17.07
C LEU A 12 8.73 3.78 18.48
N PHE A 13 8.57 2.86 19.43
CA PHE A 13 8.27 3.23 20.83
C PHE A 13 9.46 3.91 21.51
N ALA A 14 10.69 3.47 21.23
CA ALA A 14 11.92 4.13 21.67
C ALA A 14 12.03 5.58 21.19
N TRP A 15 11.60 5.85 19.95
CA TRP A 15 11.55 7.20 19.39
C TRP A 15 10.39 8.04 19.93
N LEU A 16 9.22 7.41 20.12
CA LEU A 16 7.99 8.05 20.55
C LEU A 16 8.14 8.72 21.93
N VAL A 17 8.75 8.03 22.89
CA VAL A 17 8.84 8.52 24.28
C VAL A 17 9.60 9.86 24.40
N PRO A 18 10.87 10.01 23.95
CA PRO A 18 11.56 11.29 23.98
C PRO A 18 10.83 12.38 23.19
N HIS A 19 10.19 12.02 22.08
CA HIS A 19 9.47 12.98 21.26
C HIS A 19 8.22 13.54 21.97
N VAL A 20 7.44 12.68 22.64
CA VAL A 20 6.31 13.10 23.49
C VAL A 20 6.81 13.97 24.65
N SER A 21 7.85 13.53 25.37
CA SER A 21 8.44 14.28 26.50
C SER A 21 8.87 15.69 26.10
N ILE A 22 9.49 15.83 24.92
CA ILE A 22 9.97 17.10 24.41
C ILE A 22 8.82 18.01 23.98
N GLU A 23 7.80 17.47 23.32
CA GLU A 23 6.61 18.22 22.92
C GLU A 23 5.88 18.77 24.15
N VAL A 24 5.63 17.92 25.16
CA VAL A 24 5.06 18.32 26.45
C VAL A 24 5.95 19.35 27.15
N GLY A 25 7.27 19.17 27.11
CA GLY A 25 8.24 20.11 27.64
C GLY A 25 8.25 21.47 26.94
N GLN A 26 7.95 21.53 25.63
CA GLN A 26 7.78 22.78 24.89
C GLN A 26 6.53 23.52 25.36
N TYR A 27 5.38 22.85 25.47
CA TYR A 27 4.17 23.46 26.01
C TYR A 27 4.38 23.99 27.44
N ARG A 28 5.06 23.22 28.30
CA ARG A 28 5.39 23.64 29.67
C ARG A 28 6.32 24.86 29.74
N ARG A 29 7.28 24.98 28.82
CA ARG A 29 8.16 26.16 28.73
C ARG A 29 7.42 27.36 28.16
N SER A 30 6.54 27.18 27.19
CA SER A 30 5.73 28.28 26.66
C SER A 30 4.82 28.88 27.74
N LEU A 31 4.37 28.07 28.71
CA LEU A 31 3.59 28.55 29.86
C LEU A 31 4.36 29.47 30.81
N SER A 32 5.70 29.43 30.88
CA SER A 32 6.44 30.34 31.78
C SER A 32 6.48 31.78 31.27
N PHE A 33 6.23 31.99 29.98
CA PHE A 33 6.17 33.33 29.37
C PHE A 33 4.78 33.98 29.50
N TRP A 34 3.82 33.27 30.10
CA TRP A 34 2.46 33.75 30.24
C TRP A 34 2.28 34.58 31.51
N LEU A 35 2.19 35.89 31.31
CA LEU A 35 1.79 36.85 32.33
C LEU A 35 0.27 36.80 32.46
N GLY A 36 -0.27 36.09 33.46
CA GLY A 36 -1.69 36.20 33.85
C GLY A 36 -2.42 34.90 34.18
N VAL A 37 -1.94 33.74 33.72
CA VAL A 37 -2.54 32.45 34.08
C VAL A 37 -1.76 31.82 35.23
N ASN A 38 -2.45 31.21 36.19
CA ASN A 38 -1.81 30.46 37.26
C ASN A 38 -0.97 29.33 36.64
N PHE A 39 0.35 29.49 36.67
CA PHE A 39 1.31 28.57 36.06
C PHE A 39 1.10 27.11 36.51
N ARG A 40 0.64 26.89 37.76
CA ARG A 40 0.31 25.56 38.27
C ARG A 40 -0.89 24.95 37.53
N GLU A 41 -1.91 25.75 37.25
CA GLU A 41 -3.10 25.32 36.53
C GLU A 41 -2.77 24.96 35.09
N GLY A 42 -2.03 25.82 34.37
CA GLY A 42 -1.57 25.53 33.01
C GLY A 42 -0.79 24.21 32.92
N LYS A 43 0.11 23.95 33.88
CA LYS A 43 0.86 22.68 33.97
C LYS A 43 -0.06 21.47 34.19
N ARG A 44 -1.08 21.59 35.04
CA ARG A 44 -2.08 20.53 35.27
C ARG A 44 -2.87 20.25 34.00
N VAL A 45 -3.32 21.29 33.29
CA VAL A 45 -4.04 21.17 32.01
C VAL A 45 -3.18 20.45 30.97
N VAL A 46 -1.94 20.89 30.74
CA VAL A 46 -1.03 20.25 29.78
C VAL A 46 -0.80 18.78 30.13
N SER A 47 -0.55 18.46 31.41
CA SER A 47 -0.24 17.08 31.81
C SER A 47 -1.46 16.17 31.74
N LYS A 48 -2.64 16.63 32.19
CA LYS A 48 -3.90 15.88 32.12
C LYS A 48 -4.27 15.55 30.67
N HIS A 49 -4.25 16.54 29.78
CA HIS A 49 -4.63 16.34 28.39
C HIS A 49 -3.59 15.55 27.59
N ALA A 50 -2.30 15.67 27.94
CA ALA A 50 -1.27 14.79 27.39
C ALA A 50 -1.50 13.33 27.79
N LEU A 51 -1.78 13.06 29.07
CA LEU A 51 -2.07 11.71 29.55
C LEU A 51 -3.31 11.11 28.86
N ILE A 52 -4.40 11.88 28.76
CA ILE A 52 -5.61 11.43 28.07
C ILE A 52 -5.31 11.08 26.61
N ALA A 53 -4.53 11.90 25.91
CA ALA A 53 -4.14 11.64 24.52
C ALA A 53 -3.32 10.35 24.38
N ILE A 54 -2.35 10.13 25.28
CA ILE A 54 -1.50 8.93 25.30
C ILE A 54 -2.36 7.68 25.56
N VAL A 55 -3.17 7.69 26.61
CA VAL A 55 -4.01 6.53 26.98
C VAL A 55 -4.99 6.18 25.87
N SER A 56 -5.71 7.17 25.33
CA SER A 56 -6.64 6.92 24.23
C SER A 56 -5.95 6.40 22.97
N ALA A 57 -4.72 6.84 22.68
CA ALA A 57 -3.98 6.39 21.51
C ALA A 57 -3.47 4.95 21.68
N LEU A 58 -2.98 4.62 22.88
CA LEU A 58 -2.56 3.25 23.22
C LEU A 58 -3.72 2.26 23.17
N LEU A 59 -4.92 2.66 23.62
CA LEU A 59 -6.12 1.80 23.51
C LEU A 59 -6.45 1.47 22.05
N VAL A 60 -6.40 2.45 21.15
CA VAL A 60 -6.61 2.22 19.71
C VAL A 60 -5.51 1.32 19.13
N ILE A 61 -4.25 1.59 19.45
CA ILE A 61 -3.11 0.78 19.00
C ILE A 61 -3.24 -0.69 19.43
N ILE A 62 -3.54 -0.93 20.71
CA ILE A 62 -3.66 -2.29 21.28
C ILE A 62 -4.89 -3.00 20.69
N GLY A 63 -6.03 -2.32 20.61
CA GLY A 63 -7.26 -2.89 20.03
C GLY A 63 -7.06 -3.32 18.58
N THR A 64 -6.46 -2.46 17.75
CA THR A 64 -6.14 -2.81 16.36
C THR A 64 -5.10 -3.93 16.28
N ALA A 65 -4.06 -3.90 17.11
CA ALA A 65 -3.03 -4.93 17.11
C ALA A 65 -3.62 -6.32 17.39
N ILE A 66 -4.51 -6.43 18.37
CA ILE A 66 -5.22 -7.67 18.70
C ILE A 66 -6.11 -8.10 17.52
N GLY A 67 -6.91 -7.18 16.98
CA GLY A 67 -7.80 -7.48 15.85
C GLY A 67 -7.05 -8.01 14.63
N VAL A 68 -5.98 -7.32 14.21
CA VAL A 68 -5.17 -7.74 13.06
C VAL A 68 -4.48 -9.07 13.32
N ALA A 69 -3.86 -9.25 14.50
CA ALA A 69 -3.18 -10.49 14.86
C ALA A 69 -4.13 -11.70 14.88
N LEU A 70 -5.37 -11.53 15.35
CA LEU A 70 -6.39 -12.59 15.32
C LEU A 70 -6.82 -12.96 13.90
N THR A 71 -6.87 -11.99 12.98
CA THR A 71 -7.25 -12.21 11.57
C THR A 71 -6.11 -12.70 10.67
N THR A 72 -4.88 -12.77 11.15
CA THR A 72 -3.68 -13.05 10.31
C THR A 72 -2.76 -14.12 10.90
N LYS A 73 -3.33 -15.13 11.56
CA LYS A 73 -2.57 -16.18 12.26
C LYS A 73 -1.79 -17.11 11.33
N GLU A 74 -2.26 -17.33 10.10
CA GLU A 74 -1.72 -18.33 9.16
C GLU A 74 -1.01 -17.66 7.97
N LEU A 75 -0.24 -16.61 8.24
CA LEU A 75 0.41 -15.85 7.19
C LEU A 75 1.50 -16.68 6.50
N ASP A 76 1.57 -16.60 5.16
CA ASP A 76 2.62 -17.25 4.36
C ASP A 76 4.02 -16.91 4.93
N PRO A 77 4.90 -17.90 5.17
CA PRO A 77 6.22 -17.68 5.76
C PRO A 77 7.11 -16.68 4.99
N ASN A 78 6.99 -16.62 3.67
CA ASN A 78 7.70 -15.64 2.85
C ASN A 78 7.15 -14.24 3.10
N MET A 79 5.83 -14.11 3.24
CA MET A 79 5.22 -12.84 3.61
C MET A 79 5.66 -12.39 5.01
N ILE A 80 5.79 -13.32 5.97
CA ILE A 80 6.38 -13.06 7.29
C ILE A 80 7.81 -12.49 7.14
N ASN A 81 8.64 -13.07 6.28
CA ASN A 81 10.00 -12.58 6.03
C ASN A 81 10.02 -11.19 5.39
N ILE A 82 9.11 -10.89 4.44
CA ILE A 82 8.96 -9.54 3.88
C ILE A 82 8.60 -8.55 4.98
N ILE A 83 7.61 -8.87 5.82
CA ILE A 83 7.16 -8.01 6.91
C ILE A 83 8.31 -7.75 7.89
N GLU A 84 9.05 -8.78 8.30
CA GLU A 84 10.18 -8.65 9.21
C GLU A 84 11.30 -7.79 8.58
N GLY A 85 11.60 -8.01 7.30
CA GLY A 85 12.57 -7.21 6.53
C GLY A 85 12.17 -5.73 6.44
N MET A 86 10.93 -5.45 6.05
CA MET A 86 10.36 -4.09 6.05
C MET A 86 10.38 -3.45 7.44
N SER A 87 10.16 -4.25 8.49
CA SER A 87 10.22 -3.79 9.88
C SER A 87 11.62 -3.30 10.24
N LEU A 88 12.66 -4.02 9.81
CA LEU A 88 14.05 -3.67 10.05
C LEU A 88 14.46 -2.42 9.26
N PHE A 89 13.98 -2.26 8.03
CA PHE A 89 14.17 -1.01 7.27
C PHE A 89 13.54 0.19 7.96
N LEU A 90 12.30 0.06 8.41
CA LEU A 90 11.64 1.13 9.14
C LEU A 90 12.38 1.43 10.44
N ALA A 91 12.80 0.40 11.18
CA ALA A 91 13.60 0.55 12.39
C ALA A 91 14.91 1.30 12.11
N ALA A 92 15.59 0.99 11.00
CA ALA A 92 16.80 1.68 10.56
C ALA A 92 16.54 3.17 10.28
N VAL A 93 15.47 3.49 9.54
CA VAL A 93 15.06 4.88 9.24
C VAL A 93 14.71 5.64 10.52
N VAL A 94 13.91 5.06 11.42
CA VAL A 94 13.50 5.69 12.68
C VAL A 94 14.71 5.90 13.59
N THR A 95 15.63 4.94 13.66
CA THR A 95 16.90 5.07 14.39
C THR A 95 17.77 6.19 13.80
N LEU A 96 17.83 6.31 12.47
CA LEU A 96 18.53 7.42 11.82
C LEU A 96 17.87 8.76 12.18
N ILE A 97 16.54 8.87 12.15
CA ILE A 97 15.81 10.07 12.59
C ILE A 97 16.13 10.39 14.06
N LEU A 98 16.17 9.38 14.93
CA LEU A 98 16.55 9.53 16.33
C LEU A 98 17.99 10.06 16.46
N SER A 99 18.92 9.56 15.64
CA SER A 99 20.30 10.05 15.59
C SER A 99 20.36 11.53 15.20
N LEU A 100 19.55 11.99 14.24
CA LEU A 100 19.51 13.38 13.78
C LEU A 100 18.83 14.33 14.79
N LYS A 101 17.82 13.83 15.50
CA LYS A 101 17.03 14.63 16.46
C LYS A 101 17.72 14.74 17.81
N SER A 102 18.49 13.73 18.22
CA SER A 102 19.06 13.69 19.56
C SER A 102 20.07 14.82 19.87
N PRO A 103 20.98 15.25 18.98
CA PRO A 103 21.84 16.42 19.23
C PRO A 103 21.03 17.72 19.27
N LYS A 104 19.97 17.81 18.44
CA LYS A 104 19.02 18.95 18.48
C LYS A 104 18.28 19.01 19.81
N TRP A 105 17.93 17.86 20.38
CA TRP A 105 17.27 17.78 21.67
C TRP A 105 18.19 18.18 22.82
N ILE A 106 19.47 17.80 22.79
CA ILE A 106 20.48 18.22 23.77
C ILE A 106 20.80 19.72 23.64
N GLY A 107 20.54 20.31 22.46
CA GLY A 107 20.75 21.72 22.18
C GLY A 107 22.11 22.00 21.54
N VAL A 108 22.72 20.98 20.94
CA VAL A 108 23.93 21.06 20.11
C VAL A 108 23.58 21.61 18.73
N TYR A 109 22.50 21.11 18.10
CA TYR A 109 22.04 21.66 16.83
C TYR A 109 21.18 22.90 17.02
N TYR A 110 21.35 23.88 16.14
CA TYR A 110 20.55 25.10 16.15
C TYR A 110 19.08 24.75 15.91
N SER A 111 18.21 25.22 16.79
CA SER A 111 16.77 25.13 16.61
C SER A 111 16.23 26.53 16.41
N ARG A 112 15.90 26.87 15.15
CA ARG A 112 15.24 28.12 14.76
C ARG A 112 13.96 28.38 15.57
N LYS A 113 13.33 27.32 16.08
CA LYS A 113 12.15 27.37 16.97
C LYS A 113 12.45 27.79 18.41
N ARG A 114 13.50 28.58 18.70
CA ARG A 114 13.55 29.25 20.01
C ARG A 114 12.38 30.23 20.03
N ALA A 115 11.36 29.84 20.77
CA ALA A 115 10.03 30.42 20.79
C ALA A 115 10.08 31.94 20.65
N ALA A 116 9.80 32.44 19.44
CA ALA A 116 9.00 33.64 19.37
C ALA A 116 7.79 33.33 20.27
N PRO A 117 7.54 34.11 21.34
CA PRO A 117 6.43 33.85 22.24
C PRO A 117 5.18 33.79 21.38
N GLN A 118 4.64 32.59 21.15
CA GLN A 118 3.47 32.45 20.31
C GLN A 118 2.36 33.25 20.99
N PRO A 119 1.79 34.26 20.32
CA PRO A 119 0.83 35.14 20.95
C PRO A 119 -0.39 34.34 21.39
N LEU A 120 -0.48 34.18 22.72
CA LEU A 120 -1.69 34.09 23.53
C LEU A 120 -2.70 32.97 23.15
N PHE A 121 -2.57 31.79 23.77
CA PHE A 121 -3.72 30.88 23.92
C PHE A 121 -4.64 31.41 25.03
N GLN A 122 -5.47 32.43 24.81
CA GLN A 122 -6.25 33.03 25.92
C GLN A 122 -7.27 32.09 26.60
N CYS A 123 -7.45 30.85 26.13
CA CYS A 123 -8.38 29.87 26.68
C CYS A 123 -7.72 28.51 26.98
N THR A 124 -7.91 28.00 28.20
CA THR A 124 -7.43 26.67 28.65
C THR A 124 -7.96 25.53 27.77
N LYS A 125 -9.17 25.68 27.20
CA LYS A 125 -9.76 24.72 26.26
C LYS A 125 -8.94 24.62 24.96
N VAL A 126 -8.46 25.75 24.44
CA VAL A 126 -7.63 25.78 23.22
C VAL A 126 -6.26 25.16 23.50
N LEU A 127 -5.65 25.46 24.65
CA LEU A 127 -4.41 24.80 25.07
C LEU A 127 -4.59 23.29 25.20
N ALA A 128 -5.67 22.84 25.85
CA ALA A 128 -6.02 21.43 26.00
C ALA A 128 -6.15 20.71 24.65
N PHE A 129 -6.88 21.31 23.71
CA PHE A 129 -7.04 20.78 22.36
C PHE A 129 -5.70 20.67 21.63
N ASN A 130 -4.89 21.73 21.66
CA ASN A 130 -3.60 21.74 20.96
C ASN A 130 -2.63 20.70 21.51
N VAL A 131 -2.55 20.55 22.83
CA VAL A 131 -1.74 19.50 23.48
C VAL A 131 -2.23 18.12 23.05
N ARG A 132 -3.54 17.86 23.16
CA ARG A 132 -4.14 16.56 22.78
C ARG A 132 -3.90 16.26 21.31
N TRP A 133 -4.17 17.20 20.43
CA TRP A 133 -4.01 17.04 18.97
C TRP A 133 -2.55 16.87 18.55
N SER A 134 -1.61 17.58 19.18
CA SER A 134 -0.18 17.43 18.84
C SER A 134 0.33 16.05 19.21
N ILE A 135 -0.02 15.55 20.40
CA ILE A 135 0.34 14.20 20.84
C ILE A 135 -0.38 13.16 19.99
N TRP A 136 -1.68 13.32 19.74
CA TRP A 136 -2.45 12.39 18.91
C TRP A 136 -1.85 12.21 17.51
N ARG A 137 -1.49 13.31 16.83
CA ARG A 137 -0.82 13.25 15.52
C ARG A 137 0.48 12.45 15.55
N LEU A 138 1.23 12.52 16.64
CA LEU A 138 2.46 11.75 16.80
C LEU A 138 2.16 10.25 16.91
N PHE A 139 1.15 9.88 17.70
CA PHE A 139 0.69 8.49 17.79
C PHE A 139 0.10 7.99 16.48
N CYS A 140 -0.64 8.82 15.71
CA CYS A 140 -1.14 8.42 14.39
C CYS A 140 -0.01 8.05 13.43
N ARG A 141 1.10 8.79 13.43
CA ARG A 141 2.29 8.46 12.61
C ARG A 141 2.85 7.09 12.97
N VAL A 142 2.96 6.79 14.27
CA VAL A 142 3.41 5.48 14.76
C VAL A 142 2.38 4.39 14.43
N TYR A 143 1.09 4.65 14.65
CA TYR A 143 0.00 3.71 14.41
C TYR A 143 0.00 3.16 12.98
N PHE A 144 -0.03 4.03 11.96
CA PHE A 144 -0.02 3.57 10.56
C PHE A 144 1.28 2.87 10.19
N SER A 145 2.39 3.30 10.80
CA SER A 145 3.69 2.65 10.64
C SER A 145 3.71 1.23 11.24
N LEU A 146 2.86 0.93 12.23
CA LEU A 146 2.82 -0.36 12.93
C LEU A 146 1.88 -1.40 12.29
N LEU A 147 0.91 -0.98 11.48
CA LEU A 147 -0.14 -1.87 10.93
C LEU A 147 0.41 -3.15 10.28
N PRO A 148 1.42 -3.10 9.38
CA PRO A 148 1.94 -4.31 8.73
C PRO A 148 2.59 -5.29 9.71
N PHE A 149 3.09 -4.81 10.84
CA PHE A 149 3.81 -5.63 11.82
C PHE A 149 2.89 -6.29 12.84
N TYR A 150 1.59 -5.94 12.84
CA TYR A 150 0.59 -6.72 13.55
C TYR A 150 0.23 -7.99 12.78
N CYS A 151 0.32 -7.94 11.45
CA CYS A 151 0.36 -9.16 10.63
C CYS A 151 1.62 -9.95 11.01
N SER A 152 1.53 -11.26 11.20
CA SER A 152 2.61 -12.17 11.63
C SER A 152 3.00 -12.14 13.13
N ALA A 153 2.67 -11.10 13.89
CA ALA A 153 3.15 -11.03 15.26
C ALA A 153 2.29 -11.84 16.23
N ASN A 154 2.92 -12.83 16.87
CA ASN A 154 2.40 -13.39 18.11
C ASN A 154 2.13 -12.26 19.12
N ALA A 155 0.99 -12.30 19.82
CA ALA A 155 0.64 -11.27 20.80
C ALA A 155 1.78 -11.00 21.81
N ALA A 156 2.54 -12.05 22.18
CA ALA A 156 3.73 -11.94 23.02
C ALA A 156 4.84 -11.07 22.38
N LYS A 157 5.13 -11.24 21.08
CA LYS A 157 6.13 -10.45 20.33
C LYS A 157 5.77 -8.96 20.35
N ILE A 158 4.50 -8.63 20.17
CA ILE A 158 4.00 -7.23 20.21
C ILE A 158 4.26 -6.62 21.60
N THR A 159 3.81 -7.31 22.64
CA THR A 159 3.89 -6.83 24.03
C THR A 159 5.34 -6.66 24.48
N VAL A 160 6.21 -7.66 24.25
CA VAL A 160 7.62 -7.62 24.66
C VAL A 160 8.36 -6.48 23.95
N SER A 161 8.18 -6.31 22.64
CA SER A 161 8.85 -5.24 21.89
C SER A 161 8.34 -3.85 22.25
N MET A 162 7.04 -3.71 22.53
CA MET A 162 6.47 -2.45 23.01
C MET A 162 7.04 -2.07 24.38
N ILE A 163 7.05 -3.00 25.35
CA ILE A 163 7.58 -2.75 26.71
C ILE A 163 9.07 -2.41 26.65
N ALA A 164 9.87 -3.18 25.91
CA ALA A 164 11.29 -2.93 25.74
C ALA A 164 11.56 -1.56 25.08
N GLY A 165 10.79 -1.21 24.05
CA GLY A 165 10.89 0.07 23.36
C GLY A 165 10.54 1.25 24.27
N LEU A 166 9.49 1.12 25.09
CA LEU A 166 9.12 2.12 26.09
C LEU A 166 10.21 2.30 27.14
N ALA A 167 10.74 1.20 27.69
CA ALA A 167 11.80 1.23 28.70
C ALA A 167 13.06 1.92 28.16
N PHE A 168 13.50 1.55 26.95
CA PHE A 168 14.63 2.19 26.29
C PHE A 168 14.35 3.66 25.95
N GLY A 169 13.14 3.99 25.52
CA GLY A 169 12.71 5.36 25.26
C GLY A 169 12.78 6.25 26.51
N PHE A 170 12.37 5.74 27.68
CA PHE A 170 12.52 6.45 28.96
C PHE A 170 13.99 6.61 29.37
N LEU A 171 14.81 5.58 29.15
CA LEU A 171 16.27 5.68 29.38
C LEU A 171 16.89 6.77 28.50
N MET A 172 16.54 6.82 27.21
CA MET A 172 16.99 7.85 26.28
C MET A 172 16.53 9.26 26.69
N ASP A 173 15.26 9.41 27.09
CA ASP A 173 14.75 10.69 27.59
C ASP A 173 15.48 11.13 28.87
N TYR A 174 15.80 10.20 29.76
CA TYR A 174 16.62 10.45 30.95
C TYR A 174 18.05 10.90 30.61
N ILE A 175 18.71 10.24 29.64
CA ILE A 175 20.03 10.64 29.14
C ILE A 175 19.98 12.05 28.53
N ILE A 176 18.95 12.36 27.73
CA ILE A 176 18.73 13.70 27.15
C ILE A 176 18.53 14.74 28.26
N TYR A 177 17.77 14.38 29.31
CA TYR A 177 17.57 15.24 30.48
C TYR A 177 18.89 15.53 31.21
N LEU A 178 19.73 14.51 31.45
CA LEU A 178 21.05 14.69 32.06
C LEU A 178 21.97 15.55 31.18
N GLY A 179 21.98 15.32 29.87
CA GLY A 179 22.75 16.11 28.91
C GLY A 179 22.35 17.58 28.91
N ARG A 180 21.05 17.87 29.01
CA ARG A 180 20.53 19.24 29.14
C ARG A 180 20.92 19.90 30.46
N ARG A 181 21.03 19.14 31.55
CA ARG A 181 21.40 19.67 32.87
C ARG A 181 22.89 20.06 32.96
N LYS A 182 23.78 19.31 32.29
CA LYS A 182 25.25 19.53 32.32
C LYS A 182 25.78 20.45 31.20
N ARG A 183 24.92 21.30 30.62
CA ARG A 183 25.15 22.06 29.37
C ARG A 183 26.37 23.01 29.37
N GLU A 184 26.90 23.39 30.54
CA GLU A 184 28.00 24.37 30.62
C GLU A 184 29.39 23.80 30.29
N THR A 185 29.51 22.51 29.99
CA THR A 185 30.82 21.87 29.80
C THR A 185 30.99 21.28 28.40
N SER A 186 32.20 21.42 27.83
CA SER A 186 32.69 20.80 26.58
C SER A 186 32.31 19.31 26.39
N PRO A 187 32.27 18.44 27.44
CA PRO A 187 31.88 17.04 27.31
C PRO A 187 30.48 16.84 26.70
N SER A 188 29.53 17.75 26.92
CA SER A 188 28.15 17.57 26.46
C SER A 188 28.02 17.45 24.93
N ILE A 189 28.88 18.14 24.18
CA ILE A 189 28.95 18.04 22.71
C ILE A 189 29.49 16.68 22.29
N MET A 190 30.58 16.22 22.94
CA MET A 190 31.18 14.92 22.67
C MET A 190 30.21 13.76 22.93
N TRP A 191 29.45 13.82 24.04
CA TRP A 191 28.41 12.84 24.34
C TRP A 191 27.29 12.81 23.28
N ALA A 192 26.82 13.97 22.83
CA ALA A 192 25.78 14.06 21.81
C ALA A 192 26.24 13.48 20.46
N MET A 193 27.47 13.78 20.06
CA MET A 193 28.06 13.25 18.82
C MET A 193 28.34 11.75 18.90
N GLY A 194 28.84 11.26 20.04
CA GLY A 194 29.06 9.83 20.28
C GLY A 194 27.76 9.02 20.23
N MET A 195 26.69 9.52 20.85
CA MET A 195 25.36 8.89 20.78
C MET A 195 24.80 8.90 19.35
N ALA A 196 24.94 10.00 18.61
CA ALA A 196 24.50 10.07 17.22
C ALA A 196 25.25 9.06 16.34
N PHE A 197 26.57 8.94 16.51
CA PHE A 197 27.40 7.98 15.80
C PHE A 197 27.00 6.53 16.10
N PHE A 198 26.79 6.19 17.38
CA PHE A 198 26.31 4.86 17.78
C PHE A 198 24.95 4.52 17.13
N LEU A 199 24.01 5.47 17.12
CA LEU A 199 22.71 5.27 16.48
C LEU A 199 22.81 5.12 14.95
N VAL A 200 23.79 5.77 14.31
CA VAL A 200 24.06 5.56 12.87
C VAL A 200 24.58 4.15 12.62
N ILE A 201 25.53 3.65 13.40
CA ILE A 201 26.02 2.26 13.28
C ILE A 201 24.87 1.27 13.50
N TRP A 202 24.05 1.50 14.54
CA TRP A 202 22.89 0.66 14.83
C TRP A 202 21.88 0.66 13.68
N SER A 203 21.61 1.84 13.09
CA SER A 203 20.76 1.99 11.90
C SER A 203 21.30 1.18 10.71
N CYS A 204 22.61 1.17 10.48
CA CYS A 204 23.23 0.38 9.41
C CYS A 204 23.08 -1.13 9.65
N ALA A 205 23.27 -1.60 10.88
CA ALA A 205 23.09 -3.00 11.23
C ALA A 205 21.63 -3.47 11.02
N LEU A 206 20.66 -2.64 11.41
CA LEU A 206 19.24 -2.90 11.15
C LEU A 206 18.93 -2.94 9.65
N PHE A 207 19.46 -1.97 8.88
CA PHE A 207 19.29 -1.92 7.43
C PHE A 207 19.82 -3.18 6.73
N GLN A 208 21.05 -3.58 7.06
CA GLN A 208 21.68 -4.79 6.52
C GLN A 208 20.92 -6.07 6.91
N LYS A 209 20.40 -6.13 8.13
CA LYS A 209 19.57 -7.26 8.55
C LYS A 209 18.27 -7.30 7.75
N GLY A 210 17.66 -6.14 7.49
CA GLY A 210 16.44 -6.00 6.68
C GLY A 210 16.63 -6.48 5.23
N THR A 211 17.73 -6.10 4.59
CA THR A 211 18.04 -6.55 3.22
C THR A 211 18.14 -8.06 3.12
N ARG A 212 18.74 -8.73 4.11
CA ARG A 212 18.85 -10.20 4.14
C ARG A 212 17.50 -10.92 4.22
N PHE A 213 16.56 -10.41 5.00
CA PHE A 213 15.20 -11.00 5.09
C PHE A 213 14.45 -10.89 3.77
N ILE A 214 14.53 -9.73 3.13
CA ILE A 214 13.92 -9.51 1.81
C ILE A 214 14.61 -10.37 0.73
N ASP A 215 15.93 -10.45 0.75
CA ASP A 215 16.71 -11.29 -0.15
C ASP A 215 16.37 -12.78 -0.01
N THR A 216 16.01 -13.24 1.20
CA THR A 216 15.56 -14.63 1.40
C THR A 216 14.28 -14.96 0.61
N VAL A 217 13.44 -13.95 0.33
CA VAL A 217 12.17 -14.14 -0.39
C VAL A 217 12.36 -13.94 -1.89
N TRP A 218 13.10 -12.92 -2.31
CA TRP A 218 13.27 -12.59 -3.73
C TRP A 218 14.53 -13.19 -4.38
N GLY A 219 15.52 -13.59 -3.59
CA GLY A 219 16.74 -14.26 -4.04
C GLY A 219 16.47 -15.72 -4.35
N ARG A 220 15.94 -16.00 -5.55
CA ARG A 220 15.72 -17.37 -6.03
C ARG A 220 17.04 -18.12 -6.25
N ASN A 221 17.23 -19.19 -5.47
CA ASN A 221 17.83 -20.52 -5.64
C ASN A 221 18.99 -20.82 -6.63
N GLU A 222 19.38 -19.96 -7.59
CA GLU A 222 20.39 -20.35 -8.58
C GLU A 222 21.73 -19.60 -8.45
N TRP A 223 21.75 -18.42 -7.84
CA TRP A 223 23.00 -17.68 -7.61
C TRP A 223 23.53 -17.89 -6.18
N LYS A 224 24.23 -19.02 -6.02
CA LYS A 224 24.85 -19.47 -4.77
C LYS A 224 25.73 -18.39 -4.08
N GLY A 225 25.18 -17.80 -3.03
CA GLY A 225 25.88 -17.43 -1.78
C GLY A 225 26.75 -16.17 -1.75
N SER A 226 27.57 -15.89 -2.76
CA SER A 226 28.60 -14.84 -2.65
C SER A 226 28.11 -13.43 -3.02
N LYS A 227 27.33 -13.31 -4.10
CA LYS A 227 26.93 -12.00 -4.66
C LYS A 227 25.86 -11.29 -3.81
N ASN A 228 24.93 -12.03 -3.22
CA ASN A 228 23.91 -11.44 -2.34
C ASN A 228 24.52 -10.88 -1.05
N VAL A 229 25.51 -11.57 -0.49
CA VAL A 229 26.25 -11.08 0.69
C VAL A 229 27.00 -9.79 0.34
N LEU A 230 27.65 -9.75 -0.83
CA LEU A 230 28.34 -8.55 -1.31
C LEU A 230 27.37 -7.37 -1.50
N LEU A 231 26.21 -7.59 -2.13
CA LEU A 231 25.18 -6.57 -2.30
C LEU A 231 24.65 -6.05 -0.95
N GLY A 232 24.46 -6.94 0.01
CA GLY A 232 24.09 -6.60 1.39
C GLY A 232 25.15 -5.73 2.10
N VAL A 233 26.44 -6.01 1.89
CA VAL A 233 27.54 -5.21 2.45
C VAL A 233 27.64 -3.85 1.76
N ILE A 234 27.58 -3.80 0.43
CA ILE A 234 27.63 -2.55 -0.34
C ILE A 234 26.48 -1.63 0.06
N SER A 235 25.25 -2.15 0.16
CA SER A 235 24.08 -1.36 0.56
C SER A 235 24.18 -0.83 1.99
N ALA A 236 24.75 -1.60 2.93
CA ALA A 236 25.01 -1.12 4.30
C ALA A 236 26.08 0.00 4.34
N ILE A 237 27.13 -0.12 3.53
CA ILE A 237 28.18 0.90 3.40
C ILE A 237 27.59 2.20 2.81
N LEU A 238 26.80 2.09 1.74
CA LEU A 238 26.12 3.23 1.13
C LEU A 238 25.17 3.92 2.13
N TRP A 239 24.41 3.13 2.89
CA TRP A 239 23.52 3.66 3.95
C TRP A 239 24.31 4.41 5.04
N PHE A 240 25.46 3.89 5.44
CA PHE A 240 26.34 4.52 6.41
C PHE A 240 26.86 5.88 5.91
N PHE A 241 27.44 5.92 4.70
CA PHE A 241 27.97 7.16 4.14
C PHE A 241 26.88 8.20 3.88
N MET A 242 25.71 7.78 3.39
CA MET A 242 24.56 8.67 3.24
C MET A 242 24.14 9.26 4.60
N SER A 243 24.08 8.43 5.64
CA SER A 243 23.74 8.88 7.00
C SER A 243 24.76 9.89 7.55
N LEU A 244 26.05 9.63 7.37
CA LEU A 244 27.12 10.55 7.74
C LEU A 244 27.04 11.88 6.97
N PHE A 245 26.75 11.82 5.67
CA PHE A 245 26.58 13.00 4.82
C PHE A 245 25.45 13.88 5.34
N VAL A 246 24.30 13.30 5.67
CA VAL A 246 23.15 14.04 6.24
C VAL A 246 23.53 14.70 7.57
N HIS A 247 24.23 14.01 8.46
CA HIS A 247 24.73 14.58 9.72
C HIS A 247 25.70 15.74 9.48
N CYS A 248 26.68 15.56 8.59
CA CYS A 248 27.65 16.59 8.22
C CYS A 248 26.95 17.84 7.66
N TYR A 249 25.98 17.65 6.75
CA TYR A 249 25.19 18.73 6.20
C TYR A 249 24.41 19.50 7.28
N LEU A 250 23.71 18.81 8.19
CA LEU A 250 22.97 19.46 9.27
C LEU A 250 23.89 20.19 10.27
N TRP A 251 25.08 19.64 10.52
CA TRP A 251 26.10 20.27 11.33
C TRP A 251 26.61 21.57 10.68
N LEU A 252 27.02 21.52 9.41
CA LEU A 252 27.50 22.69 8.67
C LEU A 252 26.41 23.76 8.56
N ARG A 253 25.17 23.38 8.27
CA ARG A 253 24.03 24.29 8.25
C ARG A 253 23.79 24.93 9.61
N THR A 254 23.87 24.14 10.70
CA THR A 254 23.77 24.66 12.06
C THR A 254 24.84 25.72 12.33
N LYS A 255 26.10 25.43 11.97
CA LYS A 255 27.23 26.34 12.16
C LYS A 255 26.99 27.65 11.42
N ARG A 256 26.60 27.59 10.14
CA ARG A 256 26.30 28.79 9.33
C ARG A 256 25.17 29.62 9.94
N MET A 257 24.07 29.00 10.39
CA MET A 257 22.97 29.73 11.03
C MET A 257 23.38 30.42 12.34
N VAL A 258 24.32 29.83 13.09
CA VAL A 258 24.85 30.45 14.31
C VAL A 258 25.71 31.67 13.97
N GLU A 259 26.49 31.60 12.88
CA GLU A 259 27.29 32.71 12.35
C GLU A 259 26.41 33.84 11.78
N GLU A 260 25.41 33.52 10.96
CA GLU A 260 24.48 34.47 10.32
C GLU A 260 23.62 35.25 11.31
N VAL A 261 23.19 34.63 12.41
CA VAL A 261 22.38 35.31 13.44
C VAL A 261 23.20 36.36 14.21
N GLY A 262 24.50 36.50 13.95
CA GLY A 262 25.30 37.63 14.40
C GLY A 262 25.39 37.75 15.92
N LEU A 263 25.10 36.67 16.65
CA LEU A 263 25.31 36.59 18.09
C LEU A 263 26.83 36.45 18.33
N GLY A 264 27.55 37.55 18.14
CA GLY A 264 28.96 37.66 18.48
C GLY A 264 29.20 37.11 19.89
N ASN A 265 30.36 36.48 20.08
CA ASN A 265 30.76 35.65 21.23
C ASN A 265 30.43 36.23 22.64
N GLY A 266 30.12 37.52 22.78
CA GLY A 266 29.72 38.17 24.03
C GLY A 266 28.23 38.08 24.41
N VAL A 267 27.29 38.16 23.46
CA VAL A 267 25.84 38.29 23.79
C VAL A 267 25.20 36.93 24.09
N LEU A 268 25.70 35.85 23.49
CA LEU A 268 25.19 34.50 23.71
C LEU A 268 25.46 33.98 25.14
N LYS A 269 26.57 34.40 25.77
CA LYS A 269 26.87 34.08 27.19
C LYS A 269 25.83 34.69 28.14
N GLY A 270 25.26 35.85 27.81
CA GLY A 270 24.23 36.52 28.63
C GLY A 270 22.84 35.90 28.50
N TYR A 271 22.43 35.51 27.28
CA TYR A 271 21.10 34.91 27.03
C TYR A 271 21.03 33.41 27.33
N LEU A 272 22.16 32.71 27.41
CA LEU A 272 22.22 31.29 27.78
C LEU A 272 22.49 31.05 29.27
N ALA A 273 22.76 32.10 30.06
CA ALA A 273 22.88 31.96 31.50
C ALA A 273 21.56 31.43 32.09
N PRO A 274 21.57 30.32 32.84
CA PRO A 274 20.35 29.75 33.39
C PRO A 274 19.63 30.77 34.28
N ALA A 275 18.36 31.02 33.99
CA ALA A 275 17.47 31.93 34.73
C ALA A 275 17.35 31.58 36.23
N HIS A 276 17.84 30.41 36.65
CA HIS A 276 17.89 29.98 38.05
C HIS A 276 19.08 30.51 38.85
N THR A 277 20.02 31.23 38.24
CA THR A 277 21.04 31.95 39.00
C THR A 277 20.49 33.32 39.39
N ARG A 278 20.57 33.69 40.68
CA ARG A 278 20.15 35.01 41.21
C ARG A 278 20.71 36.21 40.41
N LYS A 279 21.85 36.03 39.73
CA LYS A 279 22.45 37.01 38.81
C LYS A 279 21.72 37.11 37.46
N GLY A 280 21.30 35.99 36.87
CA GLY A 280 20.53 35.98 35.62
C GLY A 280 19.16 36.62 35.78
N GLU A 281 18.51 36.43 36.93
CA GLU A 281 17.20 37.03 37.23
C GLU A 281 17.28 38.56 37.35
N ARG A 282 18.35 39.11 37.95
CA ARG A 282 18.62 40.56 38.02
C ARG A 282 18.96 41.16 36.65
N LEU A 283 19.73 40.46 35.83
CA LEU A 283 20.10 40.94 34.50
C LEU A 283 18.89 40.92 33.54
N ALA A 284 18.08 39.87 33.60
CA ALA A 284 16.87 39.75 32.80
C ALA A 284 15.83 40.80 33.19
N THR A 285 15.63 41.04 34.50
CA THR A 285 14.74 42.12 34.96
C THR A 285 15.25 43.51 34.59
N SER A 286 16.57 43.75 34.62
CA SER A 286 17.18 45.00 34.15
C SER A 286 16.97 45.22 32.65
N LEU A 287 17.30 44.23 31.82
CA LEU A 287 17.12 44.33 30.36
C LEU A 287 15.65 44.44 29.96
N PHE A 288 14.76 43.73 30.64
CA PHE A 288 13.32 43.82 30.38
C PHE A 288 12.77 45.20 30.79
N LYS A 289 13.28 45.78 31.89
CA LYS A 289 12.94 47.14 32.31
C LYS A 289 13.42 48.17 31.29
N GLU A 290 14.62 48.02 30.73
CA GLU A 290 15.11 48.89 29.65
C GLU A 290 14.30 48.74 28.36
N MET A 291 13.96 47.50 27.98
CA MET A 291 13.17 47.23 26.79
C MET A 291 11.75 47.82 26.91
N LEU A 292 11.12 47.70 28.08
CA LEU A 292 9.83 48.33 28.37
C LEU A 292 9.93 49.86 28.36
N VAL A 293 11.00 50.45 28.90
CA VAL A 293 11.25 51.90 28.83
C VAL A 293 11.43 52.36 27.39
N SER A 294 12.19 51.61 26.59
CA SER A 294 12.45 51.93 25.18
C SER A 294 11.19 51.76 24.31
N TYR A 295 10.35 50.77 24.61
CA TYR A 295 9.05 50.57 23.95
C TYR A 295 8.06 51.68 24.32
N ARG A 296 8.00 52.08 25.60
CA ARG A 296 7.18 53.20 26.07
C ARG A 296 7.61 54.52 25.43
N LYS A 297 8.91 54.72 25.21
CA LYS A 297 9.48 55.90 24.52
C LYS A 297 9.11 55.95 23.03
N ARG A 298 9.11 54.81 22.32
CA ARG A 298 8.63 54.76 20.92
C ARG A 298 7.13 55.02 20.82
N ARG A 299 6.34 54.47 21.75
CA ARG A 299 4.89 54.70 21.76
C ARG A 299 4.50 56.14 22.07
N SER A 300 5.33 56.90 22.81
CA SER A 300 5.10 58.34 23.01
C SER A 300 5.54 59.20 21.82
N GLN A 301 6.33 58.66 20.88
CA GLN A 301 6.71 59.37 19.65
C GLN A 301 5.68 59.17 18.53
N GLU A 302 4.97 58.04 18.51
CA GLU A 302 3.92 57.76 17.52
C GLU A 302 2.56 58.41 17.83
N SER A 303 2.35 59.02 19.02
CA SER A 303 1.09 59.66 19.38
C SER A 303 0.97 61.13 18.99
N THR A 304 1.83 61.65 18.09
CA THR A 304 1.70 63.01 17.57
C THR A 304 1.06 62.96 16.18
N PRO A 305 -0.22 63.36 16.01
CA PRO A 305 -0.86 63.39 14.70
C PRO A 305 -0.40 64.64 13.94
N GLY A 306 0.48 64.48 12.96
CA GLY A 306 0.95 65.62 12.18
C GLY A 306 1.81 65.27 10.97
N LYS A 307 1.20 65.42 9.79
CA LYS A 307 1.80 65.57 8.45
C LYS A 307 2.64 64.40 7.91
N MET A 308 1.98 63.56 7.11
CA MET A 308 2.62 62.85 6.01
C MET A 308 3.24 63.86 5.03
N MET A 309 4.56 63.85 4.89
CA MET A 309 5.23 64.35 3.70
C MET A 309 5.70 63.16 2.86
N LEU A 310 5.19 63.09 1.63
CA LEU A 310 5.78 62.30 0.56
C LEU A 310 7.24 62.75 0.38
N LYS A 311 8.19 61.82 0.49
CA LYS A 311 9.54 61.99 -0.04
C LYS A 311 9.65 61.23 -1.36
N GLN A 312 9.81 62.00 -2.43
CA GLN A 312 10.22 61.54 -3.74
C GLN A 312 11.62 60.91 -3.69
N THR A 313 11.76 59.78 -4.36
CA THR A 313 13.03 59.11 -4.68
C THR A 313 13.70 59.81 -5.87
N PRO A 314 15.01 60.08 -5.84
CA PRO A 314 15.72 60.59 -7.00
C PRO A 314 16.15 59.47 -7.96
N ALA A 315 16.06 59.79 -9.25
CA ALA A 315 16.52 59.00 -10.37
C ALA A 315 18.06 58.87 -10.38
N LEU A 316 18.55 57.71 -10.80
CA LEU A 316 19.95 57.45 -11.09
C LEU A 316 20.09 57.17 -12.59
N ALA A 317 20.92 57.97 -13.26
CA ALA A 317 21.19 57.91 -14.69
C ALA A 317 22.54 57.26 -14.99
N THR A 318 22.51 56.35 -15.98
CA THR A 318 23.47 56.13 -17.09
C THR A 318 24.99 56.08 -16.88
N VAL A 319 25.55 54.93 -17.25
CA VAL A 319 26.84 54.70 -17.98
C VAL A 319 26.60 53.43 -18.83
N LYS A 320 27.02 53.20 -20.08
CA LYS A 320 27.50 53.93 -21.27
C LYS A 320 27.74 52.79 -22.29
N GLU A 321 27.28 52.95 -23.52
CA GLU A 321 27.39 51.97 -24.61
C GLU A 321 28.82 51.86 -25.16
N HIS A 322 29.18 50.68 -25.67
CA HIS A 322 29.97 50.50 -26.89
C HIS A 322 29.44 49.24 -27.60
N GLY A 323 29.01 49.42 -28.85
CA GLY A 323 28.68 48.35 -29.78
C GLY A 323 29.79 48.13 -30.82
N GLU A 324 29.65 47.03 -31.57
CA GLU A 324 30.04 46.80 -32.97
C GLU A 324 29.55 45.37 -33.31
N GLU A 325 28.57 45.26 -34.22
CA GLU A 325 28.71 44.79 -35.63
C GLU A 325 28.99 43.29 -35.75
N GLY A 326 28.02 42.47 -36.19
CA GLY A 326 27.85 42.09 -37.60
C GLY A 326 28.44 40.68 -37.80
N SER A 327 28.07 39.79 -38.70
CA SER A 327 26.99 39.64 -39.67
C SER A 327 26.93 38.13 -40.01
N ASP A 328 25.84 37.72 -40.64
CA ASP A 328 25.72 36.63 -41.63
C ASP A 328 26.07 35.17 -41.27
N GLY A 329 25.29 34.24 -41.83
CA GLY A 329 25.80 32.89 -42.10
C GLY A 329 24.81 31.75 -41.91
N GLU A 330 23.85 31.68 -42.82
CA GLU A 330 23.20 30.47 -43.32
C GLU A 330 24.09 29.21 -43.33
N LYS A 331 23.56 28.07 -42.84
CA LYS A 331 23.71 26.74 -43.48
C LYS A 331 22.81 25.69 -42.81
N ALA A 332 21.99 25.07 -43.65
CA ALA A 332 21.46 23.73 -43.46
C ALA A 332 22.63 22.72 -43.49
N ASP A 333 22.48 21.59 -42.79
CA ASP A 333 22.78 20.26 -43.32
C ASP A 333 22.26 19.19 -42.34
N ASP A 334 21.90 18.06 -42.95
CA ASP A 334 21.28 16.84 -42.44
C ASP A 334 22.14 16.04 -41.42
N LEU A 335 21.64 14.83 -41.11
CA LEU A 335 22.22 13.70 -40.37
C LEU A 335 21.87 13.62 -38.86
N GLU A 336 21.56 12.47 -38.27
CA GLU A 336 21.34 11.09 -38.77
C GLU A 336 20.68 10.29 -37.63
N ASP A 337 20.05 9.18 -38.01
CA ASP A 337 19.52 8.12 -37.17
C ASP A 337 20.56 7.56 -36.18
N ALA A 338 20.13 7.31 -34.94
CA ALA A 338 20.84 6.46 -34.00
C ALA A 338 19.94 5.27 -33.63
N ASN A 339 20.01 4.23 -34.46
CA ASN A 339 19.73 2.85 -34.07
C ASN A 339 20.91 2.37 -33.21
N GLU A 340 20.67 2.05 -31.93
CA GLU A 340 21.64 1.31 -31.13
C GLU A 340 21.39 -0.19 -31.28
N ASP A 341 22.33 -0.78 -32.00
CA ASP A 341 22.66 -2.18 -32.23
C ASP A 341 23.04 -2.87 -30.90
N PHE A 342 22.28 -3.90 -30.49
CA PHE A 342 22.64 -4.77 -29.36
C PHE A 342 23.07 -6.13 -29.92
N GLY A 343 24.38 -6.38 -29.83
CA GLY A 343 25.04 -7.54 -30.40
C GLY A 343 24.62 -8.89 -29.81
N ASP A 344 24.52 -9.85 -30.72
CA ASP A 344 24.39 -11.29 -30.49
C ASP A 344 25.56 -11.84 -29.66
N ALA A 345 25.24 -12.40 -28.49
CA ALA A 345 26.11 -13.32 -27.79
C ALA A 345 25.62 -14.75 -28.06
N ARG A 346 26.41 -15.43 -28.88
CA ARG A 346 26.38 -16.85 -29.22
C ARG A 346 26.59 -17.69 -27.97
N GLU A 347 25.57 -18.46 -27.55
CA GLU A 347 25.71 -19.48 -26.51
C GLU A 347 25.95 -20.84 -27.18
N ASP A 348 27.19 -21.33 -27.06
CA ASP A 348 27.57 -22.69 -27.42
C ASP A 348 27.07 -23.66 -26.34
N GLY A 349 26.40 -24.71 -26.79
CA GLY A 349 25.82 -25.76 -25.96
C GLY A 349 26.84 -26.54 -25.15
N PHE A 350 26.46 -26.92 -23.94
CA PHE A 350 27.19 -27.87 -23.12
C PHE A 350 26.23 -28.80 -22.40
N ASP A 351 26.10 -30.02 -22.93
CA ASP A 351 25.40 -31.13 -22.31
C ASP A 351 26.12 -31.54 -21.02
N THR A 352 25.38 -31.67 -19.91
CA THR A 352 25.87 -32.42 -18.75
C THR A 352 24.84 -33.39 -18.23
N GLU A 353 25.14 -34.64 -18.58
CA GLU A 353 24.70 -35.94 -18.07
C GLU A 353 24.39 -35.93 -16.55
N GLN A 354 23.13 -36.19 -16.21
CA GLN A 354 22.68 -36.44 -14.83
C GLN A 354 23.00 -37.89 -14.46
N LYS A 355 23.82 -38.08 -13.42
CA LYS A 355 24.01 -39.37 -12.76
C LYS A 355 23.09 -39.45 -11.54
N GLU A 356 22.14 -40.37 -11.60
CA GLU A 356 21.36 -40.89 -10.48
C GLU A 356 22.24 -41.55 -9.42
N GLN A 357 21.86 -41.42 -8.14
CA GLN A 357 21.94 -42.48 -7.11
C GLN A 357 21.37 -42.00 -5.74
N PRO A 358 21.00 -42.90 -4.79
CA PRO A 358 19.59 -43.23 -4.54
C PRO A 358 19.12 -42.91 -3.11
N GLU A 359 17.84 -43.23 -2.88
CA GLU A 359 17.05 -43.22 -1.65
C GLU A 359 17.78 -43.65 -0.37
N LEU A 360 17.43 -42.99 0.74
CA LEU A 360 17.48 -43.62 2.06
C LEU A 360 16.29 -43.14 2.91
N PHE A 361 15.33 -44.05 3.05
CA PHE A 361 14.31 -44.07 4.10
C PHE A 361 14.99 -44.05 5.47
N ASP A 362 14.48 -43.23 6.40
CA ASP A 362 14.45 -43.66 7.79
C ASP A 362 13.23 -43.12 8.53
N VAL A 363 12.66 -44.06 9.27
CA VAL A 363 11.45 -44.06 10.07
C VAL A 363 11.69 -43.31 11.37
N ILE A 364 10.83 -42.36 11.74
CA ILE A 364 10.57 -42.04 13.15
C ILE A 364 9.05 -41.85 13.35
N THR A 365 8.58 -42.61 14.33
CA THR A 365 7.23 -42.85 14.82
C THR A 365 6.63 -41.69 15.60
N ASP A 366 5.29 -41.64 15.56
CA ASP A 366 4.32 -41.32 16.63
C ASP A 366 4.80 -40.54 17.86
N ASP A 367 4.17 -39.39 18.12
CA ASP A 367 3.47 -39.04 19.37
C ASP A 367 3.19 -37.52 19.42
N ASP A 368 1.91 -37.14 19.48
CA ASP A 368 1.34 -36.11 20.36
C ASP A 368 -0.04 -35.67 19.86
N ASP A 369 -1.02 -36.49 20.23
CA ASP A 369 -2.44 -36.32 19.98
C ASP A 369 -3.13 -35.99 21.32
N GLU A 370 -2.86 -34.83 21.94
CA GLU A 370 -3.62 -34.40 23.13
C GLU A 370 -3.51 -32.90 23.44
N LEU A 371 -4.27 -32.03 22.76
CA LEU A 371 -4.69 -30.76 23.38
C LEU A 371 -5.93 -30.11 22.72
N ALA A 372 -7.04 -30.86 22.67
CA ALA A 372 -8.35 -30.33 22.32
C ALA A 372 -9.36 -30.68 23.41
N LYS A 373 -9.47 -29.82 24.44
CA LYS A 373 -10.64 -29.64 25.33
C LYS A 373 -10.30 -28.66 26.45
N THR A 374 -10.75 -27.41 26.30
CA THR A 374 -11.32 -26.51 27.34
C THR A 374 -11.13 -25.05 26.92
N ALA A 375 -12.11 -24.49 26.22
CA ALA A 375 -12.32 -23.03 26.17
C ALA A 375 -13.75 -22.69 25.74
N ASP A 376 -14.74 -23.31 26.38
CA ASP A 376 -16.10 -22.77 26.42
C ASP A 376 -16.26 -21.93 27.69
N SER A 377 -16.93 -20.79 27.56
CA SER A 377 -17.34 -19.84 28.61
C SER A 377 -16.32 -18.79 29.11
N ALA A 378 -16.13 -17.74 28.30
CA ALA A 378 -15.88 -16.41 28.83
C ALA A 378 -16.57 -15.36 27.94
N GLY A 379 -17.78 -14.96 28.34
CA GLY A 379 -18.52 -13.85 27.73
C GLY A 379 -17.77 -12.53 27.94
N LEU A 380 -17.16 -12.03 26.87
CA LEU A 380 -16.61 -10.69 26.79
C LEU A 380 -17.47 -9.89 25.81
N GLY A 381 -18.21 -8.93 26.35
CA GLY A 381 -19.03 -7.98 25.59
C GLY A 381 -18.16 -7.19 24.62
N ILE A 382 -18.27 -7.54 23.34
CA ILE A 382 -17.64 -6.83 22.23
C ILE A 382 -18.44 -5.56 21.96
N VAL A 383 -17.81 -4.40 22.16
CA VAL A 383 -18.28 -3.13 21.61
C VAL A 383 -18.09 -3.20 20.09
N ALA A 384 -19.18 -3.45 19.37
CA ALA A 384 -19.21 -3.39 17.91
C ALA A 384 -18.88 -1.96 17.45
N VAL A 385 -17.70 -1.78 16.86
CA VAL A 385 -17.39 -0.61 16.03
C VAL A 385 -17.85 -0.96 14.62
N SER A 386 -19.05 -0.54 14.26
CA SER A 386 -19.62 -0.72 12.93
C SER A 386 -18.78 0.04 11.89
N LEU A 387 -17.96 -0.69 11.13
CA LEU A 387 -17.46 -0.26 9.83
C LEU A 387 -18.55 -0.60 8.80
N ASN A 388 -19.39 0.37 8.47
CA ASN A 388 -20.28 0.29 7.32
C ASN A 388 -19.43 0.30 6.04
N VAL A 389 -19.15 -0.89 5.52
CA VAL A 389 -18.68 -1.07 4.14
C VAL A 389 -19.90 -0.96 3.23
N ILE A 390 -19.79 -0.05 2.26
CA ILE A 390 -20.77 0.20 1.21
C ILE A 390 -21.02 -1.11 0.44
N ARG A 391 -22.19 -1.72 0.65
CA ARG A 391 -22.74 -2.77 -0.22
C ARG A 391 -23.83 -2.12 -1.07
N SER A 392 -23.48 -1.78 -2.30
CA SER A 392 -24.44 -1.38 -3.34
C SER A 392 -25.15 -2.63 -3.82
N THR A 393 -26.34 -2.91 -3.28
CA THR A 393 -27.29 -3.86 -3.86
C THR A 393 -28.31 -3.08 -4.70
N ASN A 394 -28.12 -3.08 -6.01
CA ASN A 394 -29.24 -2.99 -6.93
C ASN A 394 -29.67 -4.44 -7.21
N ASP A 395 -30.80 -4.84 -6.64
CA ASP A 395 -31.80 -5.57 -7.41
C ASP A 395 -33.11 -5.68 -6.62
N SER A 396 -34.11 -4.98 -7.16
CA SER A 396 -35.51 -5.08 -6.79
C SER A 396 -36.14 -6.22 -7.58
N GLY A 397 -36.37 -7.36 -6.93
CA GLY A 397 -37.08 -8.51 -7.50
C GLY A 397 -37.99 -9.16 -6.47
N ARG A 398 -39.07 -8.45 -6.09
CA ARG A 398 -40.10 -8.93 -5.16
C ARG A 398 -41.09 -9.83 -5.92
N ALA A 399 -40.82 -11.13 -5.99
CA ALA A 399 -41.83 -12.12 -6.39
C ALA A 399 -42.71 -12.47 -5.18
N LYS A 400 -43.98 -12.04 -5.23
CA LYS A 400 -45.05 -12.56 -4.36
C LYS A 400 -45.50 -13.91 -4.90
N ALA A 401 -45.48 -14.93 -4.04
CA ALA A 401 -46.20 -16.16 -4.24
C ALA A 401 -47.72 -15.89 -4.21
N CYS A 402 -48.42 -16.32 -5.25
CA CYS A 402 -49.86 -16.61 -5.21
C CYS A 402 -50.06 -17.99 -5.83
N ASN A 403 -50.56 -18.89 -4.99
CA ASN A 403 -51.12 -20.18 -5.35
C ASN A 403 -52.51 -19.94 -5.95
N SER A 404 -52.82 -20.45 -7.15
CA SER A 404 -54.18 -20.84 -7.54
C SER A 404 -54.15 -21.73 -8.78
N THR A 405 -54.60 -22.95 -8.59
CA THR A 405 -55.16 -23.87 -9.58
C THR A 405 -56.34 -23.25 -10.35
N ASN A 406 -56.43 -23.44 -11.68
CA ASN A 406 -57.56 -24.09 -12.36
C ASN A 406 -57.51 -23.97 -13.90
N ASN A 407 -57.95 -25.06 -14.52
CA ASN A 407 -58.36 -25.35 -15.90
C ASN A 407 -58.91 -24.21 -16.77
N GLY A 408 -58.78 -24.36 -18.09
CA GLY A 408 -59.83 -23.90 -19.02
C GLY A 408 -59.37 -23.44 -20.40
N THR A 409 -59.44 -24.36 -21.35
CA THR A 409 -59.71 -24.28 -22.81
C THR A 409 -60.20 -22.97 -23.47
N ASP A 410 -59.76 -22.85 -24.73
CA ASP A 410 -60.40 -22.28 -25.94
C ASP A 410 -60.50 -20.76 -26.20
N GLY A 411 -60.23 -20.38 -27.45
CA GLY A 411 -61.05 -19.38 -28.16
C GLY A 411 -60.38 -18.19 -28.83
N VAL A 412 -59.84 -18.39 -30.04
CA VAL A 412 -60.11 -17.67 -31.31
C VAL A 412 -60.62 -16.20 -31.26
N ASN A 413 -59.86 -15.29 -31.90
CA ASN A 413 -60.24 -14.20 -32.85
C ASN A 413 -59.23 -13.03 -32.71
N ALA A 414 -58.43 -12.61 -33.70
CA ALA A 414 -58.68 -12.16 -35.08
C ALA A 414 -58.46 -10.63 -35.20
N CYS A 415 -57.66 -10.28 -36.21
CA CYS A 415 -57.79 -9.14 -37.12
C CYS A 415 -56.97 -7.82 -36.92
N ILE A 416 -56.19 -7.53 -37.99
CA ILE A 416 -56.08 -6.26 -38.77
C ILE A 416 -55.10 -5.21 -38.19
N SER A 417 -53.85 -5.09 -38.70
CA SER A 417 -53.37 -4.28 -39.86
C SER A 417 -53.75 -2.79 -39.77
N THR A 418 -52.88 -1.79 -39.88
CA THR A 418 -52.06 -1.42 -41.05
C THR A 418 -51.12 -0.24 -40.71
N ASN A 419 -49.92 -0.28 -41.30
CA ASN A 419 -49.20 0.77 -42.07
C ASN A 419 -49.00 2.23 -41.61
N ASP A 420 -47.72 2.62 -41.76
CA ASP A 420 -47.16 3.72 -42.56
C ASP A 420 -47.11 5.18 -42.07
N ASP A 421 -45.90 5.73 -42.33
CA ASP A 421 -45.48 7.10 -42.60
C ASP A 421 -45.60 8.14 -41.46
N GLY A 422 -44.67 9.07 -41.23
CA GLY A 422 -43.57 9.57 -42.03
C GLY A 422 -43.43 11.07 -41.76
N GLY A 423 -42.22 11.52 -41.39
CA GLY A 423 -41.73 12.88 -41.63
C GLY A 423 -42.21 14.05 -40.74
N GLY A 424 -41.33 15.05 -40.60
CA GLY A 424 -41.76 16.45 -40.56
C GLY A 424 -41.38 17.27 -39.33
N VAL A 425 -40.28 18.01 -39.47
CA VAL A 425 -39.80 19.13 -38.62
C VAL A 425 -40.89 20.19 -38.38
N HIS A 426 -40.97 20.75 -37.16
CA HIS A 426 -41.35 22.16 -36.97
C HIS A 426 -40.81 22.76 -35.64
N LEU A 427 -40.03 23.83 -35.78
CA LEU A 427 -39.74 24.81 -34.73
C LEU A 427 -41.02 25.52 -34.28
N SER A 428 -41.14 25.80 -32.98
CA SER A 428 -41.72 27.07 -32.54
C SER A 428 -41.36 27.44 -31.10
N ASN A 429 -40.87 28.67 -30.95
CA ASN A 429 -40.80 29.46 -29.72
C ASN A 429 -42.15 29.51 -29.00
N LYS A 430 -42.12 29.53 -27.66
CA LYS A 430 -43.18 30.22 -26.90
C LYS A 430 -42.66 30.89 -25.63
N THR A 431 -42.74 32.21 -25.72
CA THR A 431 -42.60 33.26 -24.73
C THR A 431 -43.73 33.21 -23.69
N PHE A 432 -43.40 33.67 -22.47
CA PHE A 432 -44.21 34.44 -21.51
C PHE A 432 -45.71 34.12 -21.32
N ALA A 433 -46.05 33.75 -20.08
CA ALA A 433 -47.33 34.09 -19.48
C ALA A 433 -47.16 34.43 -17.98
N SER A 434 -47.49 35.67 -17.68
CA SER A 434 -47.63 36.35 -16.39
C SER A 434 -48.99 36.08 -15.74
N THR A 435 -49.06 36.03 -14.39
CA THR A 435 -50.06 36.68 -13.46
C THR A 435 -50.01 36.01 -12.07
N PRO A 436 -50.61 36.58 -10.99
CA PRO A 436 -50.66 37.98 -10.57
C PRO A 436 -50.30 38.18 -9.07
N SER A 437 -50.09 39.45 -8.73
CA SER A 437 -50.09 40.13 -7.43
C SER A 437 -50.81 39.46 -6.25
N LYS A 438 -50.11 39.40 -5.10
CA LYS A 438 -50.72 39.57 -3.77
C LYS A 438 -49.91 40.57 -2.95
N LEU A 439 -50.55 41.73 -2.76
CA LEU A 439 -50.18 42.82 -1.88
C LEU A 439 -50.58 42.42 -0.45
N SER A 440 -49.60 42.27 0.44
CA SER A 440 -49.84 42.27 1.89
C SER A 440 -48.79 43.13 2.56
N SER A 441 -49.27 44.21 3.16
CA SER A 441 -48.58 45.13 4.05
C SER A 441 -47.75 44.39 5.11
N ILE A 442 -46.44 44.63 5.11
CA ILE A 442 -45.57 44.29 6.23
C ILE A 442 -45.51 45.52 7.12
N HIS A 443 -46.07 45.36 8.32
CA HIS A 443 -45.84 46.23 9.47
C HIS A 443 -44.37 46.09 9.87
N GLU A 444 -43.64 47.20 9.84
CA GLU A 444 -42.28 47.32 10.36
C GLU A 444 -42.37 47.45 11.88
N GLU A 445 -42.42 46.32 12.59
CA GLU A 445 -42.14 46.28 14.02
C GLU A 445 -40.62 46.09 14.19
N ALA A 446 -39.98 47.11 14.76
CA ALA A 446 -38.59 47.07 15.15
C ALA A 446 -38.39 46.02 16.25
N GLU A 447 -38.01 44.79 15.86
CA GLU A 447 -37.44 43.81 16.79
C GLU A 447 -36.11 44.36 17.30
N GLU A 448 -36.12 44.79 18.55
CA GLU A 448 -34.96 45.12 19.36
C GLU A 448 -34.13 43.83 19.54
N ASP A 449 -33.16 43.62 18.64
CA ASP A 449 -32.23 42.49 18.64
C ASP A 449 -31.39 42.51 19.93
N ASN A 450 -31.90 41.81 20.95
CA ASN A 450 -31.18 41.39 22.15
C ASN A 450 -30.10 40.36 21.79
N SER A 451 -29.22 40.69 20.84
CA SER A 451 -28.03 39.93 20.56
C SER A 451 -27.11 40.04 21.77
N GLU A 452 -27.10 38.97 22.57
CA GLU A 452 -26.13 38.82 23.66
C GLU A 452 -24.75 39.23 23.13
N PRO A 453 -24.02 40.11 23.85
CA PRO A 453 -22.75 40.62 23.37
C PRO A 453 -21.88 39.42 23.02
N PRO A 454 -21.31 39.36 21.79
CA PRO A 454 -20.59 38.20 21.33
C PRO A 454 -19.57 37.82 22.39
N THR A 455 -19.79 36.66 23.02
CA THR A 455 -18.92 36.19 24.10
C THR A 455 -17.49 36.35 23.62
N ALA A 456 -16.59 36.85 24.47
CA ALA A 456 -15.21 37.17 24.06
C ALA A 456 -14.53 36.03 23.27
N CYS A 457 -14.96 34.78 23.50
CA CYS A 457 -14.55 33.60 22.74
C CYS A 457 -14.94 33.60 21.23
N SER A 458 -16.09 34.16 20.83
CA SER A 458 -16.53 34.22 19.42
C SER A 458 -15.77 35.29 18.61
N LEU A 459 -15.51 36.45 19.22
CA LEU A 459 -14.65 37.51 18.67
C LEU A 459 -13.18 37.07 18.56
N ILE A 460 -12.72 36.22 19.48
CA ILE A 460 -11.36 35.66 19.47
C ILE A 460 -11.23 34.48 18.48
N GLY A 461 -12.30 33.71 18.26
CA GLY A 461 -12.33 32.59 17.29
C GLY A 461 -11.93 33.01 15.87
N LYS A 462 -12.42 34.17 15.40
CA LYS A 462 -12.04 34.74 14.09
C LYS A 462 -10.57 35.20 14.03
N LYS A 463 -9.99 35.67 15.14
CA LYS A 463 -8.56 36.09 15.20
C LYS A 463 -7.59 34.92 15.38
N CYS A 464 -7.96 33.87 16.11
CA CYS A 464 -7.09 32.71 16.32
C CYS A 464 -6.87 31.88 15.03
N CYS A 465 -7.85 31.80 14.13
CA CYS A 465 -7.65 31.18 12.82
C CYS A 465 -6.72 32.01 11.90
N GLY A 466 -6.75 33.35 12.02
CA GLY A 466 -5.90 34.25 11.22
C GLY A 466 -4.40 34.18 11.55
N CYS A 467 -4.03 33.89 12.81
CA CYS A 467 -2.61 33.88 13.22
C CYS A 467 -1.79 32.76 12.55
N LYS A 468 -2.36 31.58 12.29
CA LYS A 468 -1.65 30.50 11.58
C LYS A 468 -1.42 30.82 10.10
N GLN A 469 -2.33 31.60 9.51
CA GLN A 469 -2.25 31.96 8.09
C GLN A 469 -1.07 32.91 7.83
N ASN A 470 -0.76 33.79 8.78
CA ASN A 470 0.39 34.69 8.68
C ASN A 470 1.72 33.94 8.84
N GLU A 471 1.83 32.99 9.77
CA GLU A 471 3.06 32.17 9.91
C GLU A 471 3.33 31.36 8.64
N TRP A 472 2.29 30.81 8.00
CA TRP A 472 2.47 30.13 6.71
C TRP A 472 2.92 31.10 5.62
N LYS A 473 2.34 32.31 5.54
CA LYS A 473 2.74 33.32 4.55
C LYS A 473 4.21 33.72 4.69
N GLU A 474 4.70 33.90 5.92
CA GLU A 474 6.08 34.32 6.23
C GLU A 474 7.16 33.26 5.95
N ARG A 475 6.79 31.97 5.81
CA ARG A 475 7.76 30.92 5.46
C ARG A 475 8.28 31.10 4.04
N SER A 476 9.59 30.86 3.87
CA SER A 476 10.19 30.82 2.54
C SER A 476 9.56 29.71 1.70
N LEU A 477 9.60 29.86 0.37
CA LEU A 477 9.08 28.84 -0.56
C LEU A 477 9.71 27.47 -0.27
N THR A 478 11.03 27.42 -0.04
CA THR A 478 11.75 26.18 0.30
C THR A 478 11.21 25.51 1.56
N GLU A 479 10.90 26.26 2.62
CA GLU A 479 10.34 25.70 3.85
C GLU A 479 8.93 25.15 3.64
N LYS A 480 8.10 25.84 2.84
CA LYS A 480 6.76 25.36 2.45
C LYS A 480 6.88 24.05 1.67
N THR A 481 7.77 24.01 0.67
CA THR A 481 8.02 22.82 -0.15
C THR A 481 8.47 21.63 0.70
N ILE A 482 9.41 21.83 1.64
CA ILE A 482 9.88 20.75 2.53
C ILE A 482 8.72 20.21 3.40
N VAL A 483 7.87 21.08 3.94
CA VAL A 483 6.73 20.66 4.76
C VAL A 483 5.70 19.88 3.94
N ILE A 484 5.45 20.31 2.69
CA ILE A 484 4.54 19.61 1.77
C ILE A 484 5.12 18.23 1.41
N ILE A 485 6.40 18.16 1.05
CA ILE A 485 7.08 16.89 0.75
C ILE A 485 7.03 15.95 1.95
N GLU A 486 7.36 16.44 3.16
CA GLU A 486 7.25 15.63 4.39
C GLU A 486 5.83 15.08 4.56
N TRP A 487 4.80 15.89 4.34
CA TRP A 487 3.42 15.47 4.47
C TRP A 487 3.03 14.42 3.43
N ILE A 488 3.37 14.64 2.15
CA ILE A 488 3.10 13.68 1.05
C ILE A 488 3.78 12.35 1.34
N LEU A 489 5.05 12.36 1.77
CA LEU A 489 5.79 11.15 2.12
C LEU A 489 5.12 10.38 3.27
N TRP A 490 4.70 11.06 4.33
CA TRP A 490 4.00 10.41 5.44
C TRP A 490 2.64 9.83 5.05
N VAL A 491 1.86 10.56 4.24
CA VAL A 491 0.58 10.07 3.73
C VAL A 491 0.79 8.86 2.83
N GLY A 492 1.78 8.91 1.94
CA GLY A 492 2.14 7.80 1.06
C GLY A 492 2.56 6.54 1.83
N ILE A 493 3.44 6.68 2.82
CA ILE A 493 3.85 5.56 3.69
C ILE A 493 2.65 4.98 4.45
N ALA A 494 1.82 5.84 5.05
CA ALA A 494 0.64 5.40 5.78
C ALA A 494 -0.37 4.67 4.88
N ALA A 495 -0.61 5.19 3.68
CA ALA A 495 -1.48 4.55 2.69
C ALA A 495 -0.91 3.21 2.23
N GLY A 496 0.39 3.14 1.91
CA GLY A 496 1.05 1.91 1.49
C GLY A 496 1.00 0.82 2.57
N PHE A 497 1.26 1.17 3.83
CA PHE A 497 1.20 0.22 4.95
C PHE A 497 -0.22 -0.23 5.26
N THR A 498 -1.20 0.68 5.15
CA THR A 498 -2.62 0.33 5.30
C THR A 498 -3.06 -0.62 4.20
N PHE A 499 -2.74 -0.32 2.94
CA PHE A 499 -3.02 -1.17 1.78
C PHE A 499 -2.41 -2.56 1.93
N PHE A 500 -1.13 -2.62 2.32
CA PHE A 500 -0.43 -3.87 2.59
C PHE A 500 -1.11 -4.69 3.70
N THR A 501 -1.56 -4.04 4.78
CA THR A 501 -2.27 -4.71 5.87
C THR A 501 -3.61 -5.27 5.40
N ILE A 502 -4.37 -4.50 4.62
CA ILE A 502 -5.66 -4.93 4.04
C ILE A 502 -5.46 -6.14 3.13
N ILE A 503 -4.44 -6.15 2.27
CA ILE A 503 -4.12 -7.31 1.42
C ILE A 503 -3.91 -8.55 2.27
N ASN A 504 -3.11 -8.47 3.33
CA ASN A 504 -2.81 -9.63 4.16
C ASN A 504 -4.04 -10.14 4.93
N ILE A 505 -4.88 -9.25 5.46
CA ILE A 505 -6.15 -9.66 6.10
C ILE A 505 -7.07 -10.34 5.07
N GLY A 506 -7.21 -9.74 3.88
CA GLY A 506 -8.04 -10.30 2.81
C GLY A 506 -7.53 -11.65 2.30
N ALA A 507 -6.22 -11.79 2.13
CA ALA A 507 -5.59 -13.02 1.67
C ALA A 507 -5.79 -14.15 2.69
N GLN A 508 -5.71 -13.84 3.98
CA GLN A 508 -5.97 -14.80 5.06
C GLN A 508 -7.43 -15.24 5.12
N ALA A 509 -8.36 -14.31 4.93
CA ALA A 509 -9.78 -14.66 4.81
C ALA A 509 -10.05 -15.58 3.59
N GLN A 510 -9.38 -15.32 2.46
CA GLN A 510 -9.47 -16.18 1.28
C GLN A 510 -8.79 -17.53 1.50
N VAL A 511 -7.62 -17.60 2.13
CA VAL A 511 -6.93 -18.84 2.51
C VAL A 511 -7.84 -19.74 3.35
N ALA A 512 -8.51 -19.17 4.37
CA ALA A 512 -9.45 -19.92 5.19
C ALA A 512 -10.65 -20.44 4.36
N SER A 513 -11.08 -19.68 3.35
CA SER A 513 -12.11 -20.11 2.40
C SER A 513 -11.61 -21.25 1.51
N VAL A 514 -10.41 -21.14 0.95
CA VAL A 514 -9.79 -22.19 0.11
C VAL A 514 -9.63 -23.48 0.90
N ASN A 515 -9.11 -23.43 2.12
CA ASN A 515 -8.99 -24.62 2.99
C ASN A 515 -10.30 -25.35 3.22
N ARG A 516 -11.43 -24.63 3.21
CA ARG A 516 -12.76 -25.21 3.37
C ARG A 516 -13.27 -25.88 2.10
N TRP A 517 -13.01 -25.28 0.93
CA TRP A 517 -13.63 -25.69 -0.33
C TRP A 517 -12.72 -26.54 -1.22
N TYR A 518 -11.40 -26.40 -1.10
CA TYR A 518 -10.43 -27.10 -1.93
C TYR A 518 -10.55 -28.62 -1.83
N PRO A 519 -10.69 -29.27 -0.65
CA PRO A 519 -10.84 -30.73 -0.59
C PRO A 519 -12.10 -31.24 -1.31
N ILE A 520 -13.18 -30.44 -1.32
CA ILE A 520 -14.42 -30.76 -2.02
C ILE A 520 -14.21 -30.64 -3.53
N ALA A 521 -13.55 -29.55 -3.96
CA ALA A 521 -13.18 -29.34 -5.35
C ALA A 521 -12.25 -30.43 -5.88
N GLU A 522 -11.21 -30.74 -5.13
CA GLU A 522 -10.23 -31.76 -5.46
C GLU A 522 -10.91 -33.13 -5.64
N ALA A 523 -11.76 -33.52 -4.68
CA ALA A 523 -12.51 -34.77 -4.79
C ALA A 523 -13.44 -34.79 -6.02
N ALA A 524 -14.15 -33.68 -6.30
CA ALA A 524 -15.08 -33.60 -7.44
C ALA A 524 -14.38 -33.57 -8.80
N ILE A 525 -13.18 -33.00 -8.89
CA ILE A 525 -12.46 -32.79 -10.14
C ILE A 525 -11.54 -33.98 -10.47
N TYR A 526 -10.90 -34.58 -9.47
CA TYR A 526 -9.81 -35.55 -9.68
C TYR A 526 -10.17 -37.01 -9.40
N THR A 527 -11.03 -37.32 -8.42
CA THR A 527 -11.28 -38.72 -7.99
C THR A 527 -11.71 -39.63 -9.14
N ASP A 528 -12.58 -39.09 -10.01
CA ASP A 528 -13.14 -39.82 -11.15
C ASP A 528 -12.67 -39.22 -12.48
N MET A 529 -11.53 -38.51 -12.53
CA MET A 529 -11.07 -37.83 -13.75
C MET A 529 -10.85 -38.82 -14.90
N ASP A 530 -10.29 -39.99 -14.60
CA ASP A 530 -10.03 -41.06 -15.56
C ASP A 530 -11.25 -41.97 -15.79
N LEU A 531 -12.38 -41.69 -15.13
CA LEU A 531 -13.61 -42.46 -15.21
C LEU A 531 -14.74 -41.62 -15.85
N GLY A 532 -15.70 -42.29 -16.45
CA GLY A 532 -16.86 -41.64 -17.06
C GLY A 532 -16.59 -40.99 -18.41
N ALA A 533 -17.29 -39.89 -18.70
CA ALA A 533 -17.34 -39.34 -20.04
C ALA A 533 -15.96 -38.86 -20.53
N VAL A 534 -15.67 -39.06 -21.82
CA VAL A 534 -14.42 -38.66 -22.46
C VAL A 534 -14.68 -37.93 -23.77
N CYS A 535 -13.76 -37.04 -24.15
CA CYS A 535 -13.78 -36.38 -25.44
C CYS A 535 -12.78 -37.10 -26.35
N ALA A 536 -13.25 -37.58 -27.49
CA ALA A 536 -12.47 -38.44 -28.36
C ALA A 536 -12.56 -38.02 -29.83
N ILE A 537 -11.57 -38.44 -30.61
CA ILE A 537 -11.40 -38.10 -32.03
C ILE A 537 -11.32 -39.36 -32.89
N ASN A 538 -11.91 -39.35 -34.08
CA ASN A 538 -11.81 -40.49 -34.99
C ASN A 538 -10.40 -40.57 -35.63
N GLU A 539 -9.75 -41.72 -35.51
CA GLU A 539 -8.36 -41.90 -35.94
C GLU A 539 -8.17 -41.73 -37.47
N ALA A 540 -9.22 -42.02 -38.25
CA ALA A 540 -9.17 -42.04 -39.71
C ALA A 540 -8.86 -40.68 -40.36
N ALA A 541 -8.80 -39.60 -39.58
CA ALA A 541 -8.84 -38.26 -40.16
C ALA A 541 -7.98 -37.22 -39.44
N PHE A 542 -6.82 -37.54 -38.82
CA PHE A 542 -5.83 -36.59 -38.21
C PHE A 542 -5.56 -35.33 -39.07
N ARG A 543 -6.56 -34.45 -39.13
CA ARG A 543 -6.81 -33.39 -40.11
C ARG A 543 -7.94 -32.54 -39.49
N PRO A 544 -8.04 -31.26 -39.88
CA PRO A 544 -9.05 -30.33 -39.35
C PRO A 544 -10.53 -30.81 -39.45
N ASN A 545 -10.82 -31.79 -40.32
CA ASN A 545 -12.16 -32.33 -40.52
C ASN A 545 -12.47 -33.58 -39.67
N SER A 546 -11.62 -33.91 -38.69
CA SER A 546 -11.92 -34.98 -37.73
C SER A 546 -13.19 -34.70 -36.94
N ILE A 547 -13.94 -35.76 -36.65
CA ILE A 547 -15.10 -35.66 -35.77
C ILE A 547 -14.61 -35.77 -34.33
N ILE A 548 -14.80 -34.70 -33.56
CA ILE A 548 -14.57 -34.67 -32.11
C ILE A 548 -15.93 -34.81 -31.44
N THR A 549 -16.10 -35.82 -30.58
CA THR A 549 -17.37 -36.07 -29.89
C THR A 549 -17.16 -36.66 -28.50
N THR A 550 -18.18 -36.53 -27.66
CA THR A 550 -18.21 -37.09 -26.31
C THR A 550 -18.68 -38.55 -26.35
N PHE A 551 -18.03 -39.40 -25.56
CA PHE A 551 -18.45 -40.76 -25.25
C PHE A 551 -18.67 -40.92 -23.74
N SER A 552 -19.48 -41.90 -23.32
CA SER A 552 -19.76 -42.18 -21.91
C SER A 552 -18.59 -42.78 -21.14
N SER A 553 -17.66 -43.43 -21.85
CA SER A 553 -16.45 -44.04 -21.28
C SER A 553 -15.32 -44.12 -22.31
N LYS A 554 -14.10 -44.34 -21.84
CA LYS A 554 -12.93 -44.64 -22.70
C LYS A 554 -13.19 -45.89 -23.55
N GLU A 555 -13.82 -46.90 -22.98
CA GLU A 555 -14.11 -48.18 -23.62
C GLU A 555 -15.08 -47.98 -24.78
N ASP A 556 -16.11 -47.15 -24.60
CA ASP A 556 -17.08 -46.81 -25.65
C ASP A 556 -16.42 -46.04 -26.81
N ALA A 557 -15.52 -45.10 -26.50
CA ALA A 557 -14.75 -44.38 -27.51
C ALA A 557 -13.87 -45.34 -28.33
N ASN A 558 -13.13 -46.22 -27.67
CA ASN A 558 -12.28 -47.22 -28.33
C ASN A 558 -13.10 -48.19 -29.17
N ALA A 559 -14.25 -48.66 -28.67
CA ALA A 559 -15.15 -49.55 -29.40
C ALA A 559 -15.71 -48.89 -30.68
N ALA A 560 -15.88 -47.57 -30.67
CA ALA A 560 -16.27 -46.78 -31.83
C ALA A 560 -15.12 -46.44 -32.79
N GLY A 561 -13.88 -46.85 -32.50
CA GLY A 561 -12.69 -46.51 -33.29
C GLY A 561 -12.19 -45.06 -33.09
N PHE A 562 -12.50 -44.46 -31.94
CA PHE A 562 -12.03 -43.13 -31.54
C PHE A 562 -10.89 -43.24 -30.53
N LYS A 563 -9.98 -42.27 -30.54
CA LYS A 563 -8.92 -42.09 -29.54
C LYS A 563 -9.31 -40.99 -28.56
N VAL A 564 -9.11 -41.22 -27.27
CA VAL A 564 -9.36 -40.22 -26.22
C VAL A 564 -8.36 -39.07 -26.34
N LEU A 565 -8.89 -37.86 -26.57
CA LEU A 565 -8.13 -36.60 -26.56
C LEU A 565 -7.88 -36.14 -25.14
N HIS A 566 -8.94 -36.06 -24.33
CA HIS A 566 -8.86 -35.63 -22.94
C HIS A 566 -9.92 -36.29 -22.08
N CYS A 567 -9.65 -36.37 -20.78
CA CYS A 567 -10.61 -36.78 -19.77
C CYS A 567 -11.81 -35.81 -19.75
N GLY A 568 -13.02 -36.33 -19.54
CA GLY A 568 -14.25 -35.52 -19.53
C GLY A 568 -14.96 -35.36 -20.86
N ALA A 569 -16.23 -34.99 -20.81
CA ALA A 569 -17.00 -34.58 -21.98
C ALA A 569 -16.34 -33.41 -22.73
N CYS A 570 -16.56 -33.36 -24.05
CA CYS A 570 -16.14 -32.22 -24.87
C CYS A 570 -16.90 -30.96 -24.44
N GLY A 571 -16.19 -29.83 -24.39
CA GLY A 571 -16.73 -28.51 -24.05
C GLY A 571 -16.38 -27.47 -25.10
N ALA A 572 -16.54 -26.19 -24.76
CA ALA A 572 -16.30 -25.07 -25.67
C ALA A 572 -14.84 -24.98 -26.12
N CYS A 573 -13.88 -25.42 -25.29
CA CYS A 573 -12.46 -25.44 -25.61
C CYS A 573 -12.00 -26.74 -26.30
N SER A 574 -12.90 -27.68 -26.60
CA SER A 574 -12.56 -28.95 -27.25
C SER A 574 -12.55 -28.88 -28.79
N THR A 575 -12.55 -27.67 -29.38
CA THR A 575 -12.41 -27.49 -30.82
C THR A 575 -10.96 -27.74 -31.26
N TRP A 576 -10.76 -28.15 -32.52
CA TRP A 576 -9.42 -28.41 -33.06
C TRP A 576 -8.45 -27.22 -32.86
N HIS A 577 -8.96 -26.02 -33.08
CA HIS A 577 -8.22 -24.77 -32.89
C HIS A 577 -7.79 -24.57 -31.43
N ASN A 578 -8.71 -24.69 -30.48
CA ASN A 578 -8.41 -24.47 -29.06
C ASN A 578 -7.51 -25.57 -28.47
N LEU A 579 -7.68 -26.84 -28.86
CA LEU A 579 -6.79 -27.94 -28.44
C LEU A 579 -5.35 -27.69 -28.89
N ARG A 580 -5.16 -27.21 -30.13
CA ARG A 580 -3.85 -26.80 -30.65
C ARG A 580 -3.25 -25.66 -29.84
N LEU A 581 -4.05 -24.65 -29.51
CA LEU A 581 -3.62 -23.52 -28.68
C LEU A 581 -3.18 -23.97 -27.29
N GLU A 582 -3.96 -24.81 -26.60
CA GLU A 582 -3.60 -25.34 -25.27
C GLU A 582 -2.24 -26.09 -25.29
N TRP A 583 -1.95 -26.83 -26.37
CA TRP A 583 -0.65 -27.48 -26.56
C TRP A 583 0.50 -26.50 -26.85
N TRP A 584 0.33 -25.62 -27.82
CA TRP A 584 1.40 -24.71 -28.26
C TRP A 584 1.70 -23.61 -27.25
N THR A 585 0.69 -23.16 -26.50
CA THR A 585 0.83 -22.11 -25.49
C THR A 585 1.16 -22.66 -24.10
N ARG A 586 1.38 -23.98 -23.93
CA ARG A 586 1.54 -24.64 -22.61
C ARG A 586 2.59 -24.02 -21.71
N ASN A 587 3.60 -23.37 -22.28
CA ASN A 587 4.69 -22.72 -21.57
C ASN A 587 4.42 -21.25 -21.18
N TYR A 588 3.41 -20.58 -21.73
CA TYR A 588 3.17 -19.16 -21.44
C TYR A 588 1.69 -18.77 -21.28
N LEU A 589 0.74 -19.66 -21.54
CA LEU A 589 -0.70 -19.40 -21.44
C LEU A 589 -1.10 -18.87 -20.07
N ALA A 590 -0.50 -19.39 -19.00
CA ALA A 590 -0.77 -18.92 -17.64
C ALA A 590 -0.37 -17.44 -17.45
N ALA A 591 0.80 -17.05 -17.96
CA ALA A 591 1.28 -15.67 -17.88
C ALA A 591 0.43 -14.72 -18.74
N GLU A 592 0.03 -15.17 -19.93
CA GLU A 592 -0.80 -14.41 -20.86
C GLU A 592 -2.24 -14.26 -20.36
N SER A 593 -2.82 -15.32 -19.79
CA SER A 593 -4.14 -15.29 -19.16
C SER A 593 -4.12 -14.37 -17.95
N ALA A 594 -3.05 -14.37 -17.14
CA ALA A 594 -2.87 -13.42 -16.05
C ALA A 594 -2.74 -11.97 -16.55
N ARG A 595 -2.14 -11.74 -17.73
CA ARG A 595 -2.10 -10.42 -18.39
C ARG A 595 -3.49 -9.96 -18.82
N CYS A 596 -4.30 -10.86 -19.38
CA CYS A 596 -5.70 -10.58 -19.69
C CYS A 596 -6.54 -10.34 -18.42
N ALA A 597 -6.33 -11.12 -17.36
CA ALA A 597 -7.01 -10.95 -16.08
C ALA A 597 -6.79 -9.56 -15.47
N LYS A 598 -5.60 -8.95 -15.64
CA LYS A 598 -5.35 -7.57 -15.19
C LYS A 598 -6.27 -6.55 -15.86
N LYS A 599 -6.73 -6.80 -17.10
CA LYS A 599 -7.70 -5.91 -17.77
C LYS A 599 -9.06 -5.91 -17.08
N SER A 600 -9.41 -6.95 -16.32
CA SER A 600 -10.64 -6.98 -15.52
C SER A 600 -10.68 -5.89 -14.43
N LEU A 601 -9.54 -5.35 -14.00
CA LEU A 601 -9.47 -4.33 -12.95
C LEU A 601 -10.10 -3.00 -13.35
N LEU A 602 -10.01 -2.64 -14.65
CA LEU A 602 -10.53 -1.38 -15.18
C LEU A 602 -11.56 -1.57 -16.30
N GLY A 603 -11.43 -2.62 -17.12
CA GLY A 603 -12.27 -2.86 -18.30
C GLY A 603 -13.39 -3.90 -18.11
N GLY A 604 -13.46 -4.55 -16.95
CA GLY A 604 -14.50 -5.54 -16.65
C GLY A 604 -14.42 -6.81 -17.52
N ARG A 605 -15.56 -7.48 -17.68
CA ARG A 605 -15.70 -8.77 -18.40
C ARG A 605 -15.26 -8.68 -19.86
N ASN A 606 -15.78 -7.70 -20.60
CA ASN A 606 -15.55 -7.56 -22.05
C ASN A 606 -14.07 -7.37 -22.39
N ALA A 607 -13.33 -6.61 -21.56
CA ALA A 607 -11.91 -6.40 -21.79
C ALA A 607 -11.05 -7.66 -21.58
N VAL A 608 -11.50 -8.59 -20.75
CA VAL A 608 -10.88 -9.91 -20.57
C VAL A 608 -11.19 -10.78 -21.79
N TYR A 609 -12.48 -10.88 -22.14
CA TYR A 609 -12.96 -11.64 -23.29
C TYR A 609 -12.24 -11.25 -24.59
N GLU A 610 -12.21 -9.95 -24.90
CA GLU A 610 -11.51 -9.45 -26.08
C GLU A 610 -10.00 -9.70 -26.04
N CYS A 611 -9.41 -9.80 -24.85
CA CYS A 611 -7.98 -10.08 -24.71
C CYS A 611 -7.68 -11.54 -25.02
N LEU A 612 -8.52 -12.47 -24.56
CA LEU A 612 -8.38 -13.90 -24.80
C LEU A 612 -8.59 -14.27 -26.28
N MET A 613 -9.47 -13.55 -26.97
CA MET A 613 -9.69 -13.71 -28.42
C MET A 613 -8.56 -13.14 -29.29
N LYS A 614 -7.67 -12.31 -28.73
CA LYS A 614 -6.59 -11.64 -29.46
C LYS A 614 -5.27 -12.34 -29.22
N GLU A 615 -4.29 -11.95 -30.03
CA GLU A 615 -2.90 -12.34 -29.88
C GLU A 615 -2.35 -12.07 -28.47
N PRO A 616 -1.64 -13.02 -27.83
CA PRO A 616 -1.14 -14.31 -28.35
C PRO A 616 -2.00 -15.54 -28.07
N ILE A 617 -3.17 -15.41 -27.45
CA ILE A 617 -3.99 -16.56 -27.04
C ILE A 617 -4.88 -17.00 -28.20
N GLN A 618 -5.65 -16.07 -28.79
CA GLN A 618 -6.55 -16.32 -29.93
C GLN A 618 -7.58 -17.45 -29.71
N PHE A 619 -8.09 -17.63 -28.48
CA PHE A 619 -9.19 -18.57 -28.28
C PHE A 619 -10.40 -18.20 -29.13
N ASP A 620 -11.18 -19.19 -29.56
CA ASP A 620 -12.48 -18.90 -30.17
C ASP A 620 -13.43 -18.23 -29.16
N ALA A 621 -14.56 -17.72 -29.67
CA ALA A 621 -15.52 -16.98 -28.86
C ALA A 621 -16.05 -17.79 -27.67
N ALA A 622 -16.42 -19.05 -27.89
CA ALA A 622 -17.00 -19.89 -26.85
C ALA A 622 -15.97 -20.25 -25.76
N CYS A 623 -14.75 -20.62 -26.13
CA CYS A 623 -13.70 -20.90 -25.14
C CYS A 623 -13.24 -19.62 -24.41
N SER A 624 -13.15 -18.49 -25.11
CA SER A 624 -12.87 -17.19 -24.50
C SER A 624 -13.91 -16.80 -23.46
N GLU A 625 -15.18 -17.17 -23.66
CA GLU A 625 -16.25 -16.95 -22.70
C GLU A 625 -16.04 -17.78 -21.43
N CYS A 626 -15.79 -19.09 -21.54
CA CYS A 626 -15.49 -19.94 -20.39
C CYS A 626 -14.30 -19.42 -19.56
N TRP A 627 -13.20 -19.06 -20.22
CA TRP A 627 -12.02 -18.48 -19.55
C TRP A 627 -12.30 -17.10 -18.95
N THR A 628 -13.15 -16.30 -19.58
CA THR A 628 -13.55 -15.00 -19.03
C THR A 628 -14.36 -15.18 -17.75
N ASP A 629 -15.31 -16.12 -17.74
CA ASP A 629 -16.08 -16.46 -16.56
C ASP A 629 -15.19 -16.92 -15.40
N ASP A 630 -14.24 -17.80 -15.70
CA ASP A 630 -13.26 -18.26 -14.72
C ASP A 630 -12.43 -17.09 -14.16
N ILE A 631 -11.84 -16.26 -15.02
CA ILE A 631 -11.04 -15.10 -14.59
C ILE A 631 -11.86 -14.13 -13.72
N ILE A 632 -13.12 -13.89 -14.07
CA ILE A 632 -14.00 -13.01 -13.29
C ILE A 632 -14.37 -13.65 -11.95
N CYS A 633 -14.63 -14.95 -11.93
CA CYS A 633 -14.83 -15.70 -10.69
C CYS A 633 -13.58 -15.64 -9.80
N THR A 634 -12.40 -15.92 -10.36
CA THR A 634 -11.10 -15.89 -9.67
C THR A 634 -10.79 -14.49 -9.15
N LYS A 635 -11.09 -13.43 -9.91
CA LYS A 635 -11.00 -12.05 -9.41
C LYS A 635 -11.89 -11.85 -8.17
N ASN A 636 -13.12 -12.33 -8.20
CA ASN A 636 -14.07 -12.11 -7.10
C ASN A 636 -13.71 -12.91 -5.83
N ASN A 637 -13.15 -14.12 -5.99
CA ASN A 637 -12.89 -15.05 -4.88
C ASN A 637 -11.42 -15.07 -4.43
N CYS A 638 -10.46 -14.72 -5.29
CA CYS A 638 -9.03 -14.95 -5.08
C CYS A 638 -8.15 -13.69 -5.25
N ALA A 639 -8.75 -12.50 -5.40
CA ALA A 639 -7.99 -11.26 -5.63
C ALA A 639 -6.93 -10.94 -4.57
N PHE A 640 -7.16 -11.19 -3.28
CA PHE A 640 -6.19 -10.86 -2.24
C PHE A 640 -5.03 -11.86 -2.19
N ILE A 641 -5.27 -13.16 -2.35
CA ILE A 641 -4.20 -14.17 -2.53
C ILE A 641 -3.37 -13.81 -3.75
N TYR A 642 -3.99 -13.43 -4.87
CA TYR A 642 -3.29 -12.96 -6.05
C TYR A 642 -2.43 -11.72 -5.76
N LEU A 643 -3.00 -10.67 -5.15
CA LEU A 643 -2.24 -9.47 -4.78
C LEU A 643 -1.10 -9.77 -3.80
N GLN A 644 -1.31 -10.70 -2.86
CA GLN A 644 -0.28 -11.15 -1.94
C GLN A 644 0.86 -11.86 -2.69
N SER A 645 0.52 -12.74 -3.63
CA SER A 645 1.49 -13.47 -4.47
C SER A 645 2.36 -12.53 -5.32
N GLN A 646 1.81 -11.39 -5.76
CA GLN A 646 2.56 -10.30 -6.44
C GLN A 646 3.63 -9.70 -5.54
N LEU A 647 3.33 -9.50 -4.25
CA LEU A 647 4.26 -8.91 -3.29
C LEU A 647 5.43 -9.86 -2.95
N ILE A 648 5.18 -11.17 -2.93
CA ILE A 648 6.21 -12.20 -2.65
C ILE A 648 6.95 -12.69 -3.91
N ASN A 649 6.69 -12.10 -5.08
CA ASN A 649 7.27 -12.53 -6.37
C ASN A 649 7.00 -14.02 -6.70
N LYS A 650 5.91 -14.59 -6.19
CA LYS A 650 5.48 -15.97 -6.49
C LYS A 650 4.62 -16.08 -7.75
N VAL A 651 4.18 -14.98 -8.36
CA VAL A 651 3.19 -15.03 -9.47
C VAL A 651 3.70 -15.74 -10.71
N GLY A 652 5.02 -15.79 -10.92
CA GLY A 652 5.58 -16.61 -12.00
C GLY A 652 5.54 -18.12 -11.72
N LYS A 653 5.32 -18.52 -10.46
CA LYS A 653 5.25 -19.91 -10.02
C LYS A 653 3.84 -20.18 -9.51
N PHE A 654 2.95 -20.47 -10.45
CA PHE A 654 1.66 -21.08 -10.14
C PHE A 654 1.79 -22.56 -9.74
N ASP A 655 3.03 -23.05 -9.58
CA ASP A 655 3.33 -24.40 -9.12
C ASP A 655 2.48 -24.76 -7.90
N VAL A 656 1.78 -25.89 -7.99
CA VAL A 656 0.93 -26.39 -6.92
C VAL A 656 1.66 -27.55 -6.26
N ALA A 657 2.11 -27.33 -5.04
CA ALA A 657 2.58 -28.40 -4.16
C ALA A 657 1.43 -28.91 -3.28
N PRO A 658 1.45 -30.19 -2.86
CA PRO A 658 0.47 -30.72 -1.92
C PRO A 658 0.37 -29.85 -0.66
N GLY A 659 -0.84 -29.38 -0.35
CA GLY A 659 -1.11 -28.50 0.79
C GLY A 659 -0.71 -27.04 0.62
N GLU A 660 -0.16 -26.62 -0.52
CA GLU A 660 0.15 -25.20 -0.77
C GLU A 660 -1.08 -24.45 -1.32
N ILE A 661 -1.40 -23.32 -0.69
CA ILE A 661 -2.46 -22.43 -1.16
C ILE A 661 -1.87 -21.39 -2.09
N THR A 662 -2.21 -21.48 -3.37
CA THR A 662 -1.78 -20.58 -4.43
C THR A 662 -3.00 -19.92 -5.07
N SER A 663 -2.76 -19.01 -6.02
CA SER A 663 -3.88 -18.49 -6.82
C SER A 663 -4.58 -19.59 -7.62
N ALA A 664 -3.84 -20.63 -8.04
CA ALA A 664 -4.40 -21.75 -8.79
C ALA A 664 -5.27 -22.66 -7.91
N THR A 665 -4.84 -23.00 -6.69
CA THR A 665 -5.70 -23.81 -5.80
C THR A 665 -6.91 -23.01 -5.29
N CYS A 666 -6.80 -21.68 -5.22
CA CYS A 666 -7.96 -20.82 -4.94
C CYS A 666 -8.99 -20.82 -6.08
N GLU A 667 -8.53 -20.71 -7.34
CA GLU A 667 -9.36 -20.85 -8.54
C GLU A 667 -10.08 -22.21 -8.54
N GLU A 668 -9.34 -23.30 -8.30
CA GLU A 668 -9.90 -24.66 -8.21
C GLU A 668 -10.98 -24.78 -7.15
N ALA A 669 -10.74 -24.24 -5.95
CA ALA A 669 -11.67 -24.31 -4.85
C ALA A 669 -13.00 -23.57 -5.11
N HIS A 670 -13.00 -22.56 -5.99
CA HIS A 670 -14.11 -21.61 -6.08
C HIS A 670 -14.76 -21.48 -7.46
N CYS A 671 -14.04 -21.78 -8.54
CA CYS A 671 -14.42 -21.38 -9.90
C CYS A 671 -14.50 -22.56 -10.88
N GLU A 672 -13.85 -23.67 -10.56
CA GLU A 672 -13.82 -24.82 -11.46
C GLU A 672 -15.03 -25.74 -11.36
N MET A 673 -15.61 -25.86 -10.16
CA MET A 673 -16.85 -26.61 -9.94
C MET A 673 -18.08 -25.79 -10.31
N ASP A 674 -19.16 -26.48 -10.70
CA ASP A 674 -20.48 -25.90 -10.88
C ASP A 674 -20.96 -25.26 -9.55
N PRO A 675 -21.05 -23.92 -9.44
CA PRO A 675 -21.31 -23.25 -8.15
C PRO A 675 -22.77 -23.40 -7.70
N ALA A 676 -23.67 -23.75 -8.61
CA ALA A 676 -25.08 -23.98 -8.37
C ALA A 676 -25.70 -24.82 -9.51
N PRO A 677 -26.83 -25.52 -9.28
CA PRO A 677 -27.56 -26.18 -10.35
C PRO A 677 -27.89 -25.21 -11.50
N GLY A 678 -27.45 -25.56 -12.72
CA GLY A 678 -27.65 -24.74 -13.91
C GLY A 678 -26.58 -23.66 -14.15
N VAL A 679 -25.57 -23.53 -13.29
CA VAL A 679 -24.37 -22.72 -13.56
C VAL A 679 -23.20 -23.67 -13.82
N GLN A 680 -22.67 -23.62 -15.03
CA GLN A 680 -21.56 -24.46 -15.46
C GLN A 680 -20.24 -23.88 -14.93
N GLY A 681 -19.49 -24.67 -14.17
CA GLY A 681 -18.14 -24.38 -13.71
C GLY A 681 -17.14 -24.45 -14.86
N PHE A 682 -15.96 -23.88 -14.66
CA PHE A 682 -14.96 -23.75 -15.73
C PHE A 682 -14.59 -25.09 -16.38
N VAL A 683 -14.42 -26.16 -15.61
CA VAL A 683 -14.03 -27.49 -16.13
C VAL A 683 -15.10 -28.06 -17.05
N ASN A 684 -16.37 -27.89 -16.68
CA ASN A 684 -17.50 -28.37 -17.45
C ASN A 684 -17.68 -27.53 -18.72
N CYS A 685 -17.52 -26.20 -18.62
CA CYS A 685 -17.64 -25.27 -19.76
C CYS A 685 -16.53 -25.49 -20.79
N SER A 686 -15.27 -25.49 -20.33
CA SER A 686 -14.10 -25.63 -21.21
C SER A 686 -14.03 -27.02 -21.84
N GLY A 687 -14.30 -28.07 -21.07
CA GLY A 687 -14.07 -29.45 -21.48
C GLY A 687 -12.58 -29.78 -21.56
N ALA A 688 -11.86 -29.15 -22.47
CA ALA A 688 -10.41 -29.29 -22.61
C ALA A 688 -9.67 -28.30 -21.69
N THR A 689 -8.74 -28.84 -20.90
CA THR A 689 -7.71 -28.08 -20.19
C THR A 689 -6.39 -28.83 -20.28
N ARG A 690 -5.24 -28.16 -20.13
CA ARG A 690 -3.92 -28.82 -20.18
C ARG A 690 -3.84 -30.06 -19.28
N ARG A 691 -4.40 -30.01 -18.07
CA ARG A 691 -4.39 -31.18 -17.16
C ARG A 691 -5.27 -32.34 -17.62
N ARG A 692 -6.43 -32.06 -18.22
CA ARG A 692 -7.31 -33.10 -18.79
C ARG A 692 -6.77 -33.68 -20.09
N MET A 693 -5.96 -32.91 -20.80
CA MET A 693 -5.23 -33.33 -21.99
C MET A 693 -3.93 -34.08 -21.66
N SER A 694 -3.56 -34.27 -20.38
CA SER A 694 -2.25 -34.83 -20.00
C SER A 694 -1.04 -34.01 -20.51
N ILE A 695 -1.21 -32.69 -20.65
CA ILE A 695 -0.15 -31.78 -21.09
C ILE A 695 0.57 -31.21 -19.86
N THR A 696 1.87 -31.49 -19.75
CA THR A 696 2.73 -30.81 -18.79
C THR A 696 2.91 -29.36 -19.20
N SER A 697 2.63 -28.44 -18.27
CA SER A 697 2.61 -27.00 -18.52
C SER A 697 3.57 -26.25 -17.60
N THR A 698 3.68 -24.92 -17.74
CA THR A 698 4.41 -24.09 -16.77
C THR A 698 3.86 -24.15 -15.35
N ILE A 699 2.61 -24.57 -15.19
CA ILE A 699 2.02 -24.87 -13.89
C ILE A 699 2.29 -26.35 -13.62
N LYS A 700 3.28 -26.64 -12.77
CA LYS A 700 3.55 -28.02 -12.36
C LYS A 700 2.46 -28.51 -11.43
N ARG A 701 1.96 -29.72 -11.70
CA ARG A 701 0.92 -30.39 -10.94
C ARG A 701 1.38 -31.81 -10.58
N PRO A 702 0.88 -32.37 -9.48
CA PRO A 702 1.06 -33.80 -9.18
C PRO A 702 0.49 -34.68 -10.31
N PRO A 703 1.10 -35.86 -10.60
CA PRO A 703 0.63 -36.77 -11.64
C PRO A 703 -0.83 -37.22 -11.47
N GLU A 704 -1.31 -37.38 -10.23
CA GLU A 704 -2.69 -37.73 -9.90
C GLU A 704 -3.71 -36.63 -10.27
N GLN A 705 -3.25 -35.40 -10.51
CA GLN A 705 -4.07 -34.29 -10.99
C GLN A 705 -4.05 -34.15 -12.52
N GLN A 706 -3.47 -35.12 -13.23
CA GLN A 706 -3.40 -35.20 -14.69
C GLN A 706 -4.24 -36.37 -15.21
N CYS A 707 -4.80 -36.22 -16.40
CA CYS A 707 -5.50 -37.31 -17.07
C CYS A 707 -4.52 -38.42 -17.48
N ASN A 708 -4.78 -39.66 -17.08
CA ASN A 708 -3.90 -40.80 -17.38
C ASN A 708 -4.42 -41.65 -18.54
N ILE A 709 -5.65 -41.40 -19.01
CA ILE A 709 -6.28 -42.17 -20.08
C ILE A 709 -6.22 -41.52 -21.46
N GLY A 710 -5.59 -40.35 -21.60
CA GLY A 710 -5.35 -39.70 -22.89
C GLY A 710 -4.47 -40.56 -23.80
N GLN A 711 -4.88 -40.76 -25.05
CA GLN A 711 -4.23 -41.66 -26.01
C GLN A 711 -3.46 -40.94 -27.12
N VAL A 712 -3.48 -39.61 -27.13
CA VAL A 712 -2.87 -38.78 -28.18
C VAL A 712 -1.49 -38.29 -27.74
N ASN A 713 -0.47 -38.57 -28.54
CA ASN A 713 0.82 -37.91 -28.42
C ASN A 713 0.72 -36.53 -29.09
N TRP A 714 0.59 -35.47 -28.28
CA TRP A 714 0.42 -34.10 -28.78
C TRP A 714 1.59 -33.60 -29.62
N THR A 715 2.81 -34.10 -29.38
CA THR A 715 3.98 -33.76 -30.21
C THR A 715 3.85 -34.35 -31.60
N ASP A 716 3.42 -35.61 -31.72
CA ASP A 716 3.17 -36.24 -33.01
C ASP A 716 1.98 -35.59 -33.72
N PHE A 717 1.01 -35.12 -32.93
CA PHE A 717 -0.27 -34.59 -33.41
C PHE A 717 -0.19 -33.15 -33.93
N PHE A 718 0.52 -32.27 -33.22
CA PHE A 718 0.63 -30.84 -33.53
C PHE A 718 2.06 -30.37 -33.81
N GLY A 719 3.02 -31.29 -33.81
CA GLY A 719 4.44 -30.99 -33.93
C GLY A 719 5.06 -30.48 -32.61
N PRO A 720 6.40 -30.41 -32.56
CA PRO A 720 7.11 -29.73 -31.50
C PRO A 720 6.80 -28.23 -31.58
N CYS A 721 6.44 -27.62 -30.45
CA CYS A 721 6.33 -26.17 -30.31
C CYS A 721 6.48 -25.80 -28.83
N CYS A 722 6.25 -24.55 -28.45
CA CYS A 722 7.31 -23.57 -28.40
C CYS A 722 7.60 -23.15 -26.95
N ASP A 723 8.85 -22.80 -26.65
CA ASP A 723 9.23 -22.38 -25.30
C ASP A 723 8.86 -20.92 -24.99
N SER A 724 8.56 -20.11 -26.03
CA SER A 724 8.23 -18.69 -25.92
C SER A 724 7.17 -18.22 -26.92
N VAL A 725 6.59 -17.03 -26.67
CA VAL A 725 5.65 -16.34 -27.57
C VAL A 725 6.30 -15.99 -28.91
N ASP A 726 7.59 -15.64 -28.91
CA ASP A 726 8.31 -15.23 -30.13
C ASP A 726 8.51 -16.40 -31.10
N ASN A 727 8.61 -17.62 -30.58
CA ASN A 727 8.72 -18.84 -31.38
C ASN A 727 7.36 -19.31 -31.92
N PHE A 728 6.25 -18.86 -31.31
CA PHE A 728 4.90 -19.32 -31.64
C PHE A 728 4.39 -18.76 -32.97
N TYR A 729 4.53 -17.46 -33.23
CA TYR A 729 3.99 -16.88 -34.47
C TYR A 729 4.66 -17.35 -35.75
N PRO A 730 6.00 -17.48 -35.81
CA PRO A 730 6.65 -18.09 -36.96
C PRO A 730 6.19 -19.54 -37.17
N ALA A 731 6.02 -20.32 -36.09
CA ALA A 731 5.52 -21.69 -36.17
C ALA A 731 4.06 -21.75 -36.68
N MET A 732 3.18 -20.89 -36.15
CA MET A 732 1.79 -20.73 -36.62
C MET A 732 1.73 -20.30 -38.08
N ALA A 733 2.57 -19.36 -38.50
CA ALA A 733 2.62 -18.88 -39.88
C ALA A 733 3.03 -19.98 -40.86
N ASN A 734 4.00 -20.81 -40.48
CA ASN A 734 4.42 -21.98 -41.26
C ASN A 734 3.30 -23.02 -41.35
N VAL A 735 2.63 -23.35 -40.24
CA VAL A 735 1.51 -24.31 -40.25
C VAL A 735 0.33 -23.79 -41.08
N ARG A 736 0.00 -22.50 -40.98
CA ARG A 736 -1.08 -21.91 -41.79
C ARG A 736 -0.73 -21.94 -43.28
N ALA A 737 0.55 -21.77 -43.64
CA ALA A 737 1.01 -21.90 -45.02
C ALA A 737 0.91 -23.35 -45.53
N ASP A 738 1.14 -24.34 -44.66
CA ASP A 738 0.99 -25.76 -45.00
C ASP A 738 -0.49 -26.21 -45.02
N GLU A 739 -1.37 -25.67 -44.19
CA GLU A 739 -2.82 -25.93 -44.25
C GLU A 739 -3.49 -25.32 -45.50
N MET A 740 -2.91 -24.26 -46.06
CA MET A 740 -3.37 -23.66 -47.32
C MET A 740 -2.85 -24.38 -48.57
N ARG A 741 -1.86 -25.29 -48.44
CA ARG A 741 -1.37 -26.13 -49.54
C ARG A 741 -2.07 -27.48 -49.54
#